data_AF-A0A923AMT9-F1
#
_entry.id   AF-A0A923AMT9-F1
#
_cell.length_a   1.000
_cell.length_b   1.000
_cell.length_c   1.000
_cell.angle_alpha   90.00
_cell.angle_beta   90.00
_cell.angle_gamma   90.00
#
_symmetry.space_group_name_H-M   'P 1'
#
loop_
_entity.id
_entity.type
_entity.pdbx_description
1 polymer ?
#
loop_
_entity_poly.entity_id
_entity_poly.type
_entity_poly.pdbx_seq_one_letter_code
_entity_poly.pdbx_strand_id
1 'polypeptide(L)'
;MDHDPQKINKTDLSAHPTDVDWLGDMTGLPAANAATLPVTDWEDQGEIAGQNSQSGFADQTPWHPPTLAQAGRGEVVHSFPPTFETVGPGGNPSRQIVIDDPLLGPIYVTPTHAEPDPDPERPADPLLPAPDAPPSAEAPGAPDSGPCGPPELPPTEPPRDGGEPSGGPPEPDLAMAGRFLRALDAMSPGGTFQTFDDSKPPRRELARVLHGSLAGHAKTLAGLQAKGAGVFVTVNETDLAGRSRANVTRVRAFFVDLDGAPLEPVRAWLEPHILVETSPGRWHAYWLVSDCPLDAFTRIQKQLIAAFGSDKSVHDLPRVMRLPGFWHQKGQPVRVQLCDTAPQTALTFADFEERLAAREAELALVVPAVAVTQPLAASAVPEGFDLDDPEEIESATRWLLTVAPVSIDRQGGNNTGYKVAAKLRGMGLSPGLSVELMAEHWNPRCEPPWEHEDLERFAANSESYGQNAPGSEGIRAAAAAFGDVVPLPEHIPPQFVLGPRGRPIWCAENARQALERHGAWENVWAYDEFNGLVMLMRPVPGTPVPRPRFKPRPFRDCDVADAVCWFNRNGFPDATKTTMWDAIVQVAWTSIISPVRHYLEGLVWDGTPRIGGWLTTCLGADPSPLTAAMGQAWLISAVARALEPGCKADCALVLEGPQGGGKSSALAALAGEDWFHDGLPDLHSKDAALGLRGKWIIELPELSAMRRTDTEAVKAFLSRTTERFRPPYGRGEVTEPRRCVFAGTTNRSDWLADDTGGRRFWPVPVGQIDQAAIRRDRDQLWAEAVSRYRAGEPWWLSEEAERQAAARVCERHAEDPWDAKVLRYAREIADDFENLEGAVSTGQIMERLGLSLPERTKALSMRVGGILTRAGWRRDGQFTVGPLRGSARYLAPEA
;
A
#
# COMPACT_ATOMS: atom_id res chain seq x y z
N MET A 1 -40.86 57.34 -12.43
CA MET A 1 -41.40 57.46 -13.80
C MET A 1 -40.66 56.52 -14.71
N ASP A 2 -41.22 55.45 -15.24
CA ASP A 2 -42.37 54.63 -14.91
C ASP A 2 -42.20 53.41 -15.82
N HIS A 3 -42.26 52.21 -15.27
CA HIS A 3 -43.24 51.17 -15.64
C HIS A 3 -43.25 50.79 -17.12
N ASP A 4 -43.00 49.49 -17.42
CA ASP A 4 -44.12 48.66 -17.85
C ASP A 4 -43.84 47.14 -17.69
N PRO A 5 -44.81 46.33 -17.22
CA PRO A 5 -44.66 44.91 -16.88
C PRO A 5 -45.50 43.94 -17.76
N GLN A 6 -45.20 42.65 -17.57
CA GLN A 6 -46.10 41.48 -17.44
C GLN A 6 -47.34 41.24 -18.34
N LYS A 7 -47.48 39.97 -18.76
CA LYS A 7 -48.70 39.10 -18.72
C LYS A 7 -48.26 37.67 -19.09
N ILE A 8 -48.18 36.67 -18.21
CA ILE A 8 -49.16 35.88 -17.43
C ILE A 8 -50.06 34.93 -18.27
N ASN A 9 -50.05 33.66 -17.83
CA ASN A 9 -51.00 32.53 -18.00
C ASN A 9 -50.82 31.63 -19.24
N LYS A 10 -50.93 30.28 -19.20
CA LYS A 10 -51.32 29.29 -18.17
C LYS A 10 -51.19 27.88 -18.81
N THR A 11 -50.89 26.83 -18.01
CA THR A 11 -51.39 25.41 -18.09
C THR A 11 -51.38 24.65 -19.43
N ASP A 12 -51.27 23.34 -19.53
CA ASP A 12 -50.88 22.20 -18.70
C ASP A 12 -50.83 21.01 -19.69
N LEU A 13 -49.96 20.04 -19.40
CA LEU A 13 -50.06 18.59 -19.65
C LEU A 13 -50.89 18.05 -20.84
N SER A 14 -50.28 17.21 -21.67
CA SER A 14 -50.44 15.74 -21.58
C SER A 14 -49.99 14.96 -22.82
N ALA A 15 -49.40 13.79 -22.53
CA ALA A 15 -49.51 12.50 -23.21
C ALA A 15 -48.85 12.24 -24.60
N HIS A 16 -47.87 11.32 -24.54
CA HIS A 16 -47.41 10.35 -25.56
C HIS A 16 -48.58 9.49 -26.15
N PRO A 17 -48.42 8.51 -27.09
CA PRO A 17 -47.20 7.85 -27.61
C PRO A 17 -47.27 7.45 -29.12
N THR A 18 -46.43 6.48 -29.52
CA THR A 18 -46.37 5.63 -30.75
C THR A 18 -45.43 6.14 -31.84
N ASP A 19 -44.29 5.50 -32.14
CA ASP A 19 -43.93 4.12 -32.54
C ASP A 19 -43.75 3.97 -34.06
N VAL A 20 -42.64 3.31 -34.41
CA VAL A 20 -42.31 2.57 -35.66
C VAL A 20 -41.65 3.30 -36.85
N ASP A 21 -40.35 2.98 -36.98
CA ASP A 21 -39.51 2.66 -38.15
C ASP A 21 -39.72 3.36 -39.49
N TRP A 22 -38.60 3.76 -40.11
CA TRP A 22 -38.23 3.27 -41.45
C TRP A 22 -36.71 3.33 -41.69
N LEU A 23 -36.19 2.22 -42.25
CA LEU A 23 -34.84 1.99 -42.77
C LEU A 23 -34.53 2.83 -44.03
N GLY A 24 -33.23 2.96 -44.32
CA GLY A 24 -32.70 3.08 -45.69
C GLY A 24 -31.94 4.40 -45.91
N ASP A 25 -30.67 4.51 -45.53
CA ASP A 25 -29.48 4.02 -46.26
C ASP A 25 -29.28 4.70 -47.62
N MET A 26 -28.16 5.43 -47.77
CA MET A 26 -27.27 5.42 -48.94
C MET A 26 -26.38 6.67 -49.06
N THR A 27 -25.08 6.38 -49.19
CA THR A 27 -24.05 7.05 -50.00
C THR A 27 -23.27 8.25 -49.43
N GLY A 28 -21.98 8.02 -49.23
CA GLY A 28 -20.95 8.74 -50.00
C GLY A 28 -20.25 9.90 -49.31
N LEU A 29 -19.15 9.62 -48.61
CA LEU A 29 -18.09 10.59 -48.30
C LEU A 29 -16.87 10.29 -49.19
N PRO A 30 -16.14 11.33 -49.64
CA PRO A 30 -14.80 11.48 -49.07
C PRO A 30 -14.35 12.93 -48.81
N ALA A 31 -13.46 13.01 -47.81
CA ALA A 31 -12.26 13.87 -47.70
C ALA A 31 -12.39 15.41 -47.67
N ALA A 32 -11.81 16.02 -46.62
CA ALA A 32 -10.68 16.96 -46.74
C ALA A 32 -10.08 17.32 -45.38
N ASN A 33 -8.74 17.44 -45.39
CA ASN A 33 -7.82 17.83 -44.32
C ASN A 33 -7.57 19.36 -44.30
N ALA A 34 -6.88 19.78 -43.22
CA ALA A 34 -6.07 21.00 -43.06
C ALA A 34 -6.85 22.28 -42.69
N ALA A 35 -6.38 23.24 -41.89
CA ALA A 35 -5.05 23.67 -41.43
C ALA A 35 -5.26 24.57 -40.17
N THR A 36 -4.49 24.44 -39.08
CA THR A 36 -3.29 25.23 -38.72
C THR A 36 -3.56 26.68 -38.24
N LEU A 37 -3.41 26.91 -36.91
CA LEU A 37 -2.76 28.01 -36.11
C LEU A 37 -2.90 29.50 -36.56
N PRO A 38 -2.62 30.55 -35.72
CA PRO A 38 -1.80 30.59 -34.50
C PRO A 38 -2.26 31.52 -33.34
N VAL A 39 -1.41 31.52 -32.31
CA VAL A 39 -1.37 32.28 -31.05
C VAL A 39 -0.68 33.65 -31.24
N THR A 40 -1.05 34.65 -30.42
CA THR A 40 -0.16 35.76 -29.98
C THR A 40 -0.55 36.26 -28.59
N ASP A 41 0.48 36.67 -27.84
CA ASP A 41 0.63 37.00 -26.41
C ASP A 41 0.06 38.35 -25.94
N TRP A 42 -0.10 38.51 -24.61
CA TRP A 42 0.53 39.55 -23.75
C TRP A 42 0.19 39.32 -22.25
N GLU A 43 1.21 38.97 -21.44
CA GLU A 43 1.77 39.70 -20.26
C GLU A 43 0.87 40.74 -19.53
N ASP A 44 0.89 40.98 -18.21
CA ASP A 44 1.73 40.56 -17.08
C ASP A 44 1.18 41.20 -15.75
N GLN A 45 1.71 40.75 -14.60
CA GLN A 45 1.73 41.36 -13.24
C GLN A 45 0.48 41.23 -12.33
N GLY A 46 0.57 40.82 -11.06
CA GLY A 46 1.72 40.45 -10.22
C GLY A 46 1.26 40.07 -8.80
N GLU A 47 2.01 39.11 -8.21
CA GLU A 47 2.43 38.88 -6.80
C GLU A 47 1.49 39.21 -5.62
N ILE A 48 1.42 38.37 -4.57
CA ILE A 48 2.36 38.36 -3.43
C ILE A 48 2.25 37.04 -2.62
N ALA A 49 3.42 36.47 -2.26
CA ALA A 49 3.82 35.67 -1.08
C ALA A 49 2.93 34.51 -0.55
N GLY A 50 3.43 33.34 -0.13
CA GLY A 50 4.79 32.89 0.15
C GLY A 50 4.79 31.95 1.38
N GLN A 51 5.62 30.90 1.32
CA GLN A 51 6.17 30.08 2.42
C GLN A 51 5.45 28.78 2.90
N ASN A 52 5.92 27.68 2.31
CA ASN A 52 6.57 26.50 2.92
C ASN A 52 6.46 26.23 4.44
N SER A 53 6.18 24.96 4.78
CA SER A 53 7.11 24.14 5.59
C SER A 53 6.87 22.64 5.44
N GLN A 54 7.97 21.89 5.32
CA GLN A 54 8.08 20.43 5.23
C GLN A 54 8.26 19.79 6.62
N SER A 55 7.69 18.60 6.82
CA SER A 55 8.33 17.41 7.44
C SER A 55 7.39 16.21 7.14
N GLY A 56 7.81 15.13 6.48
CA GLY A 56 8.72 14.08 6.94
C GLY A 56 7.98 12.74 6.76
N PHE A 57 8.33 11.97 5.71
CA PHE A 57 7.67 10.71 5.38
C PHE A 57 8.47 9.52 5.90
N ALA A 58 7.80 8.73 6.74
CA ALA A 58 8.21 7.43 7.24
C ALA A 58 7.79 6.31 6.28
N ASP A 59 8.50 5.19 6.39
CA ASP A 59 8.41 3.95 5.62
C ASP A 59 6.99 3.47 5.31
N GLN A 60 6.78 3.09 4.04
CA GLN A 60 5.63 2.33 3.57
C GLN A 60 6.12 0.96 3.08
N THR A 61 5.79 -0.11 3.80
CA THR A 61 6.01 -1.49 3.37
C THR A 61 4.92 -1.90 2.36
N PRO A 62 5.24 -2.46 1.18
CA PRO A 62 4.25 -3.01 0.26
C PRO A 62 3.76 -4.39 0.73
N TRP A 63 2.45 -4.61 0.67
CA TRP A 63 1.78 -5.88 1.00
C TRP A 63 2.02 -6.96 -0.07
N HIS A 64 2.25 -8.21 0.38
CA HIS A 64 2.26 -9.43 -0.42
C HIS A 64 1.09 -10.34 0.02
N PRO A 65 0.33 -10.96 -0.91
CA PRO A 65 -0.76 -11.86 -0.55
C PRO A 65 -0.25 -13.24 -0.07
N PRO A 66 -0.87 -13.84 0.96
CA PRO A 66 -0.67 -15.25 1.28
C PRO A 66 -1.50 -16.17 0.36
N THR A 67 -1.04 -17.40 0.22
CA THR A 67 -1.65 -18.48 -0.57
C THR A 67 -3.06 -18.82 -0.04
N LEU A 68 -4.05 -18.85 -0.93
CA LEU A 68 -5.43 -19.25 -0.64
C LEU A 68 -5.49 -20.70 -0.13
N ALA A 69 -5.80 -20.89 1.15
CA ALA A 69 -6.30 -22.16 1.67
C ALA A 69 -7.80 -22.25 1.39
N GLN A 70 -8.23 -23.31 0.68
CA GLN A 70 -9.63 -23.59 0.39
C GLN A 70 -10.38 -23.96 1.67
N ALA A 71 -11.20 -23.05 2.19
CA ALA A 71 -12.16 -23.36 3.25
C ALA A 71 -13.42 -23.99 2.66
N GLY A 72 -13.81 -25.15 3.21
CA GLY A 72 -14.92 -25.98 2.77
C GLY A 72 -16.28 -25.28 2.80
N ARG A 73 -17.14 -25.65 1.84
CA ARG A 73 -18.52 -25.19 1.73
C ARG A 73 -19.37 -25.79 2.86
N GLY A 74 -19.79 -24.96 3.81
CA GLY A 74 -20.87 -25.29 4.74
C GLY A 74 -22.21 -24.78 4.19
N GLU A 75 -23.15 -25.70 3.98
CA GLU A 75 -24.54 -25.38 3.64
C GLU A 75 -25.20 -24.59 4.78
N VAL A 76 -25.74 -23.41 4.47
CA VAL A 76 -26.56 -22.63 5.39
C VAL A 76 -28.02 -23.02 5.17
N VAL A 77 -28.54 -23.87 6.05
CA VAL A 77 -29.98 -24.12 6.19
C VAL A 77 -30.60 -22.95 6.95
N HIS A 78 -31.55 -22.26 6.32
CA HIS A 78 -32.37 -21.25 6.96
C HIS A 78 -33.33 -21.90 7.97
N SER A 79 -33.22 -21.53 9.25
CA SER A 79 -34.32 -21.72 10.20
C SER A 79 -34.38 -20.55 11.20
N PHE A 80 -35.44 -19.74 11.07
CA PHE A 80 -35.88 -18.79 12.08
C PHE A 80 -36.31 -19.50 13.37
N PRO A 81 -36.09 -18.93 14.57
CA PRO A 81 -36.86 -19.28 15.75
C PRO A 81 -37.89 -18.18 16.10
N PRO A 82 -39.11 -18.53 16.53
CA PRO A 82 -40.03 -17.60 17.15
C PRO A 82 -39.92 -17.63 18.70
N THR A 83 -40.03 -16.43 19.27
CA THR A 83 -40.73 -16.04 20.52
C THR A 83 -40.51 -16.79 21.85
N PHE A 84 -40.08 -15.97 22.83
CA PHE A 84 -40.29 -15.99 24.29
C PHE A 84 -41.35 -16.92 24.88
N GLU A 85 -40.98 -17.62 25.97
CA GLU A 85 -41.81 -17.73 27.19
C GLU A 85 -40.97 -18.11 28.43
N THR A 86 -41.32 -17.52 29.57
CA THR A 86 -40.68 -17.54 30.91
C THR A 86 -41.21 -18.67 31.80
N VAL A 87 -40.38 -19.34 32.63
CA VAL A 87 -40.67 -19.76 34.04
C VAL A 87 -39.33 -20.09 34.77
N GLY A 88 -39.20 -19.68 36.04
CA GLY A 88 -38.00 -19.81 36.90
C GLY A 88 -37.81 -21.13 37.68
N PRO A 89 -37.35 -21.10 38.95
CA PRO A 89 -35.99 -21.48 39.33
C PRO A 89 -35.89 -22.72 40.25
N GLY A 90 -34.71 -23.36 40.33
CA GLY A 90 -34.39 -24.27 41.43
C GLY A 90 -33.17 -25.20 41.27
N GLY A 91 -32.29 -25.20 42.28
CA GLY A 91 -31.69 -26.43 42.82
C GLY A 91 -30.33 -26.92 42.29
N ASN A 92 -29.26 -26.62 43.02
CA ASN A 92 -27.98 -27.37 43.12
C ASN A 92 -28.23 -28.81 43.69
N PRO A 93 -27.30 -29.83 43.74
CA PRO A 93 -25.87 -29.85 43.40
C PRO A 93 -25.28 -31.15 42.74
N SER A 94 -24.00 -31.08 42.38
CA SER A 94 -22.96 -32.14 42.35
C SER A 94 -23.24 -33.56 41.82
N ARG A 95 -22.55 -33.95 40.73
CA ARG A 95 -21.89 -35.26 40.59
C ARG A 95 -20.89 -35.33 39.42
N GLN A 96 -19.64 -35.69 39.75
CA GLN A 96 -18.56 -36.11 38.85
C GLN A 96 -18.83 -37.50 38.25
N ILE A 97 -18.45 -37.71 36.97
CA ILE A 97 -17.82 -38.93 36.39
C ILE A 97 -17.02 -38.42 35.17
N VAL A 98 -15.70 -38.22 35.26
CA VAL A 98 -14.58 -39.12 34.82
C VAL A 98 -14.69 -39.63 33.38
N ILE A 99 -13.80 -39.14 32.50
CA ILE A 99 -13.22 -39.92 31.40
C ILE A 99 -11.70 -39.68 31.42
N ASP A 100 -10.97 -40.78 31.47
CA ASP A 100 -9.51 -40.89 31.51
C ASP A 100 -8.85 -40.42 30.22
N ASP A 101 -7.76 -39.66 30.34
CA ASP A 101 -6.79 -39.43 29.27
C ASP A 101 -5.37 -39.77 29.77
N PRO A 102 -4.76 -40.86 29.28
CA PRO A 102 -3.38 -41.20 29.59
C PRO A 102 -2.47 -40.75 28.43
N LEU A 103 -1.62 -39.73 28.67
CA LEU A 103 -0.25 -39.60 28.12
C LEU A 103 0.38 -38.23 28.49
N LEU A 104 0.57 -37.99 29.79
CA LEU A 104 1.55 -37.03 30.32
C LEU A 104 2.41 -37.73 31.38
N GLY A 105 3.70 -37.90 31.08
CA GLY A 105 4.72 -38.43 31.99
C GLY A 105 5.43 -37.31 32.79
N PRO A 106 6.13 -37.66 33.88
CA PRO A 106 6.08 -36.87 35.12
C PRO A 106 7.20 -35.83 35.31
N ILE A 107 6.81 -34.75 35.98
CA ILE A 107 7.63 -33.70 36.58
C ILE A 107 8.23 -34.21 37.89
N TYR A 108 9.53 -33.98 38.11
CA TYR A 108 10.18 -34.13 39.42
C TYR A 108 10.62 -32.76 39.95
N VAL A 109 10.29 -32.48 41.22
CA VAL A 109 10.74 -31.30 41.98
C VAL A 109 11.16 -31.72 43.40
N THR A 110 12.15 -30.99 43.94
CA THR A 110 12.46 -30.64 45.37
C THR A 110 13.59 -31.43 46.09
N PRO A 111 14.23 -30.90 47.18
CA PRO A 111 14.61 -29.50 47.54
C PRO A 111 15.93 -29.28 48.39
N THR A 112 16.34 -27.99 48.50
CA THR A 112 16.89 -27.18 49.65
C THR A 112 18.21 -27.44 50.43
N HIS A 113 18.92 -26.31 50.68
CA HIS A 113 19.68 -25.78 51.87
C HIS A 113 21.08 -25.24 51.49
N ALA A 114 21.72 -24.22 52.09
CA ALA A 114 21.47 -23.10 53.02
C ALA A 114 22.77 -22.22 53.06
N GLU A 115 22.73 -20.98 53.58
CA GLU A 115 23.81 -19.97 53.68
C GLU A 115 24.97 -20.30 54.66
N PRO A 116 26.04 -19.46 54.84
CA PRO A 116 25.97 -18.23 55.68
C PRO A 116 26.84 -16.99 55.28
N ASP A 117 26.44 -15.83 55.85
CA ASP A 117 27.06 -14.47 55.97
C ASP A 117 28.23 -14.43 57.03
N PRO A 118 29.03 -13.34 57.29
CA PRO A 118 28.62 -11.97 57.73
C PRO A 118 29.46 -10.70 57.31
N ASP A 119 28.77 -9.54 57.17
CA ASP A 119 28.98 -8.09 57.55
C ASP A 119 30.34 -7.55 58.16
N PRO A 120 30.63 -6.22 58.39
CA PRO A 120 29.98 -4.92 58.02
C PRO A 120 30.92 -3.75 57.60
N GLU A 121 30.37 -2.62 57.09
CA GLU A 121 30.58 -1.23 57.58
C GLU A 121 30.04 -0.11 56.62
N ARG A 122 29.34 0.87 57.22
CA ARG A 122 28.76 2.14 56.70
C ARG A 122 29.66 3.32 57.22
N PRO A 123 29.49 4.66 56.96
CA PRO A 123 28.38 5.41 56.33
C PRO A 123 28.71 6.74 55.55
N ALA A 124 27.63 7.42 55.09
CA ALA A 124 27.35 8.88 55.13
C ALA A 124 27.64 9.83 53.92
N ASP A 125 26.56 10.46 53.45
CA ASP A 125 26.39 11.77 52.75
C ASP A 125 26.98 12.96 53.59
N PRO A 126 27.19 14.25 53.14
CA PRO A 126 26.28 15.06 52.28
C PRO A 126 26.85 16.29 51.44
N LEU A 127 25.98 16.90 50.61
CA LEU A 127 25.76 18.36 50.28
C LEU A 127 26.83 19.29 49.60
N LEU A 128 26.42 19.88 48.43
CA LEU A 128 26.55 21.24 47.76
C LEU A 128 27.50 22.37 48.31
N PRO A 129 27.81 23.55 47.65
CA PRO A 129 27.26 24.25 46.44
C PRO A 129 28.30 25.03 45.51
N ALA A 130 27.80 25.87 44.55
CA ALA A 130 28.47 26.84 43.62
C ALA A 130 29.09 28.10 44.32
N PRO A 131 29.78 29.15 43.72
CA PRO A 131 29.35 30.05 42.59
C PRO A 131 30.42 30.89 41.77
N ASP A 132 29.93 31.67 40.76
CA ASP A 132 30.21 33.05 40.23
C ASP A 132 31.58 33.65 39.71
N ALA A 133 31.43 34.54 38.70
CA ALA A 133 32.34 35.38 37.85
C ALA A 133 33.10 36.55 38.59
N PRO A 134 33.92 37.51 38.02
CA PRO A 134 33.94 38.24 36.69
C PRO A 134 35.40 38.70 36.23
N PRO A 135 35.76 39.90 35.64
CA PRO A 135 35.14 40.93 34.74
C PRO A 135 36.02 41.46 33.52
N SER A 136 35.36 42.18 32.58
CA SER A 136 35.63 43.45 31.81
C SER A 136 37.00 43.95 31.23
N ALA A 137 36.95 44.41 29.95
CA ALA A 137 37.33 45.75 29.38
C ALA A 137 38.65 46.04 28.57
N GLU A 138 38.44 46.77 27.45
CA GLU A 138 39.26 47.80 26.72
C GLU A 138 40.22 47.50 25.52
N ALA A 139 40.10 48.37 24.48
CA ALA A 139 40.82 48.47 23.18
C ALA A 139 42.17 49.26 23.30
N PRO A 140 42.93 49.74 22.25
CA PRO A 140 42.84 49.68 20.77
C PRO A 140 44.20 49.45 19.99
N GLY A 141 44.16 49.36 18.64
CA GLY A 141 45.20 49.90 17.73
C GLY A 141 46.31 48.98 17.16
N ALA A 142 46.31 48.80 15.82
CA ALA A 142 47.35 48.19 14.96
C ALA A 142 48.67 49.04 14.88
N PRO A 143 49.81 48.64 14.25
CA PRO A 143 49.97 47.65 13.17
C PRO A 143 51.28 46.80 13.09
N ASP A 144 51.27 45.90 12.10
CA ASP A 144 52.35 45.51 11.18
C ASP A 144 53.34 44.34 11.45
N SER A 145 53.53 43.57 10.36
CA SER A 145 54.55 42.53 10.05
C SER A 145 54.54 41.17 10.79
N GLY A 146 54.28 40.09 10.03
CA GLY A 146 54.18 38.68 10.49
C GLY A 146 55.50 38.03 10.97
N PRO A 147 55.48 36.82 11.55
CA PRO A 147 55.52 35.56 10.76
C PRO A 147 54.91 34.30 11.45
N CYS A 148 54.99 33.15 10.75
CA CYS A 148 55.00 31.76 11.27
C CYS A 148 53.78 31.20 12.07
N GLY A 149 53.04 30.26 11.48
CA GLY A 149 52.11 29.35 12.17
C GLY A 149 52.79 28.03 12.59
N PRO A 150 52.45 27.47 13.76
CA PRO A 150 51.42 26.41 13.91
C PRO A 150 50.62 26.56 15.25
N PRO A 151 49.76 25.62 15.75
CA PRO A 151 49.05 24.47 15.19
C PRO A 151 47.50 24.59 15.27
N GLU A 152 46.76 23.74 14.54
CA GLU A 152 45.28 23.72 14.47
C GLU A 152 44.60 22.95 15.63
N LEU A 153 43.52 23.54 16.16
CA LEU A 153 42.38 22.91 16.83
C LEU A 153 41.11 23.71 16.45
N PRO A 154 39.90 23.12 16.62
CA PRO A 154 38.92 22.77 15.59
C PRO A 154 38.10 23.95 15.02
N PRO A 155 37.47 23.84 13.82
CA PRO A 155 36.62 24.92 13.32
C PRO A 155 35.22 24.86 13.94
N THR A 156 34.89 25.95 14.63
CA THR A 156 33.56 26.44 14.96
C THR A 156 32.73 26.75 13.71
N GLU A 157 31.41 26.51 13.79
CA GLU A 157 30.42 26.80 12.76
C GLU A 157 30.40 28.29 12.33
N PRO A 158 30.31 28.60 11.01
CA PRO A 158 30.02 29.94 10.52
C PRO A 158 28.50 30.17 10.29
N PRO A 159 28.07 31.44 10.18
CA PRO A 159 26.68 31.85 10.40
C PRO A 159 25.75 31.51 9.23
N ARG A 160 24.47 31.33 9.55
CA ARG A 160 23.38 31.17 8.58
C ARG A 160 23.06 32.51 7.93
N ASP A 161 23.64 32.73 6.76
CA ASP A 161 23.26 33.83 5.87
C ASP A 161 22.13 33.36 4.94
N GLY A 162 21.04 34.12 4.93
CA GLY A 162 19.89 33.90 4.06
C GLY A 162 20.19 34.38 2.66
N GLY A 163 20.46 33.44 1.76
CA GLY A 163 20.55 33.68 0.33
C GLY A 163 20.10 32.43 -0.42
N GLU A 164 19.10 32.57 -1.28
CA GLU A 164 18.79 31.57 -2.30
C GLU A 164 20.03 31.37 -3.19
N PRO A 165 20.53 30.14 -3.40
CA PRO A 165 21.53 29.92 -4.42
C PRO A 165 20.82 29.94 -5.77
N SER A 166 20.89 31.09 -6.43
CA SER A 166 21.03 31.12 -7.88
C SER A 166 22.28 30.30 -8.24
N GLY A 167 22.07 29.05 -8.67
CA GLY A 167 23.15 28.14 -9.02
C GLY A 167 22.80 27.44 -10.31
N GLY A 168 23.67 27.55 -11.33
CA GLY A 168 23.59 26.68 -12.49
C GLY A 168 23.61 25.19 -12.11
N PRO A 169 23.42 24.28 -13.09
CA PRO A 169 23.45 22.85 -12.83
C PRO A 169 24.72 22.48 -12.04
N PRO A 170 24.61 21.66 -10.99
CA PRO A 170 25.73 21.44 -10.10
C PRO A 170 26.88 20.76 -10.85
N GLU A 171 28.08 21.34 -10.74
CA GLU A 171 29.25 20.84 -11.46
C GLU A 171 29.65 19.44 -10.96
N PRO A 172 30.08 18.54 -11.85
CA PRO A 172 30.61 17.25 -11.45
C PRO A 172 32.04 17.37 -10.89
N ASP A 173 32.35 16.58 -9.86
CA ASP A 173 33.70 16.41 -9.35
C ASP A 173 34.46 15.40 -10.23
N LEU A 174 35.09 15.92 -11.29
CA LEU A 174 35.88 15.13 -12.22
C LEU A 174 37.14 14.52 -11.57
N ALA A 175 37.65 15.11 -10.49
CA ALA A 175 38.78 14.56 -9.76
C ALA A 175 38.38 13.29 -9.02
N MET A 176 37.21 13.27 -8.38
CA MET A 176 36.62 12.08 -7.76
C MET A 176 36.32 10.99 -8.79
N ALA A 177 35.69 11.35 -9.91
CA ALA A 177 35.46 10.41 -11.01
C ALA A 177 36.77 9.79 -11.49
N GLY A 178 37.83 10.59 -11.64
CA GLY A 178 39.17 10.12 -11.98
C GLY A 178 39.80 9.21 -10.91
N ARG A 179 39.58 9.49 -9.61
CA ARG A 179 40.04 8.61 -8.52
C ARG A 179 39.35 7.25 -8.58
N PHE A 180 38.02 7.23 -8.78
CA PHE A 180 37.27 5.99 -8.94
C PHE A 180 37.77 5.16 -10.12
N LEU A 181 37.95 5.78 -11.30
CA LEU A 181 38.41 5.05 -12.49
C LEU A 181 39.83 4.50 -12.33
N ARG A 182 40.72 5.23 -11.65
CA ARG A 182 42.06 4.72 -11.31
C ARG A 182 42.04 3.62 -10.27
N ALA A 183 41.13 3.69 -9.30
CA ALA A 183 40.95 2.61 -8.33
C ALA A 183 40.40 1.35 -9.01
N LEU A 184 39.47 1.53 -9.97
CA LEU A 184 38.90 0.42 -10.74
C LEU A 184 39.90 -0.21 -11.72
N ASP A 185 40.74 0.61 -12.35
CA ASP A 185 41.80 0.17 -13.25
C ASP A 185 42.90 1.24 -13.36
N ALA A 186 44.00 1.05 -12.64
CA ALA A 186 45.12 1.98 -12.63
C ALA A 186 45.86 2.03 -13.99
N MET A 187 45.80 0.94 -14.77
CA MET A 187 46.54 0.80 -16.03
C MET A 187 45.77 1.37 -17.22
N SER A 188 44.43 1.36 -17.16
CA SER A 188 43.55 1.89 -18.19
C SER A 188 42.36 2.63 -17.58
N PRO A 189 42.54 3.88 -17.11
CA PRO A 189 41.47 4.65 -16.45
C PRO A 189 40.39 5.16 -17.43
N GLY A 190 40.45 4.76 -18.69
CA GLY A 190 39.38 4.98 -19.67
C GLY A 190 38.28 3.91 -19.55
N GLY A 191 37.15 4.16 -20.20
CA GLY A 191 36.05 3.21 -20.17
C GLY A 191 34.92 3.56 -21.12
N THR A 192 33.86 2.76 -21.00
CA THR A 192 32.61 2.98 -21.71
C THR A 192 31.61 3.63 -20.76
N PHE A 193 31.34 4.91 -20.98
CA PHE A 193 30.37 5.70 -20.24
C PHE A 193 28.99 5.60 -20.88
N GLN A 194 27.97 5.62 -20.05
CA GLN A 194 26.58 5.62 -20.47
C GLN A 194 25.83 6.70 -19.70
N THR A 195 25.01 7.47 -20.39
CA THR A 195 24.06 8.39 -19.75
C THR A 195 22.64 7.87 -19.90
N PHE A 196 21.80 8.08 -18.89
CA PHE A 196 20.37 7.83 -18.93
C PHE A 196 19.63 9.04 -18.37
N ASP A 197 18.40 9.29 -18.78
CA ASP A 197 17.58 10.30 -18.13
C ASP A 197 17.08 9.77 -16.77
N ASP A 198 17.35 10.51 -15.70
CA ASP A 198 16.94 10.15 -14.34
C ASP A 198 15.47 10.54 -14.03
N SER A 199 14.80 11.27 -14.94
CA SER A 199 13.38 11.61 -14.86
C SER A 199 12.45 10.45 -15.25
N LYS A 200 11.19 10.54 -14.84
CA LYS A 200 10.12 9.60 -15.21
C LYS A 200 8.97 10.37 -15.86
N PRO A 201 8.60 10.09 -17.12
CA PRO A 201 9.20 9.11 -18.04
C PRO A 201 10.57 9.58 -18.61
N PRO A 202 11.50 8.66 -18.94
CA PRO A 202 12.85 9.04 -19.36
C PRO A 202 12.88 9.60 -20.78
N ARG A 203 13.52 10.75 -21.00
CA ARG A 203 13.76 11.33 -22.33
C ARG A 203 14.92 10.59 -23.01
N ARG A 204 14.61 9.91 -24.12
CA ARG A 204 15.59 9.13 -24.89
C ARG A 204 16.73 9.99 -25.45
N GLU A 205 16.52 11.28 -25.61
CA GLU A 205 17.50 12.23 -26.15
C GLU A 205 18.75 12.38 -25.26
N LEU A 206 18.65 12.09 -23.96
CA LEU A 206 19.76 12.16 -23.01
C LEU A 206 20.59 10.88 -22.93
N ALA A 207 20.19 9.81 -23.62
CA ALA A 207 20.94 8.56 -23.64
C ALA A 207 22.11 8.61 -24.65
N ARG A 208 23.34 8.47 -24.16
CA ARG A 208 24.56 8.42 -24.99
C ARG A 208 25.49 7.32 -24.48
N VAL A 209 26.18 6.65 -25.42
CA VAL A 209 27.32 5.76 -25.14
C VAL A 209 28.56 6.51 -25.58
N LEU A 210 29.56 6.65 -24.70
CA LEU A 210 30.82 7.33 -24.99
C LEU A 210 31.99 6.42 -24.62
N HIS A 211 32.94 6.25 -25.54
CA HIS A 211 34.11 5.39 -25.34
C HIS A 211 35.38 6.22 -25.29
N GLY A 212 36.25 5.98 -24.30
CA GLY A 212 37.56 6.63 -24.19
C GLY A 212 37.87 7.16 -22.79
N SER A 213 38.66 8.23 -22.71
CA SER A 213 39.09 8.79 -21.43
C SER A 213 38.04 9.72 -20.82
N LEU A 214 38.01 9.79 -19.48
CA LEU A 214 37.17 10.76 -18.76
C LEU A 214 37.48 12.20 -19.18
N ALA A 215 38.76 12.55 -19.36
CA ALA A 215 39.17 13.89 -19.78
C ALA A 215 38.61 14.27 -21.17
N GLY A 216 38.57 13.32 -22.11
CA GLY A 216 38.01 13.54 -23.44
C GLY A 216 36.49 13.75 -23.43
N HIS A 217 35.78 13.11 -22.50
CA HIS A 217 34.31 13.16 -22.42
C HIS A 217 33.76 14.07 -21.32
N ALA A 218 34.61 14.65 -20.47
CA ALA A 218 34.22 15.43 -19.29
C ALA A 218 33.20 16.53 -19.62
N LYS A 219 33.46 17.34 -20.65
CA LYS A 219 32.57 18.43 -21.08
C LYS A 219 31.21 17.91 -21.55
N THR A 220 31.19 16.80 -22.29
CA THR A 220 29.97 16.17 -22.80
C THR A 220 29.15 15.57 -21.66
N LEU A 221 29.80 14.84 -20.74
CA LEU A 221 29.15 14.22 -19.59
C LEU A 221 28.59 15.28 -18.63
N ALA A 222 29.35 16.33 -18.32
CA ALA A 222 28.88 17.46 -17.52
C ALA A 222 27.67 18.16 -18.18
N GLY A 223 27.73 18.37 -19.50
CA GLY A 223 26.63 18.98 -20.26
C GLY A 223 25.36 18.12 -20.33
N LEU A 224 25.49 16.79 -20.36
CA LEU A 224 24.34 15.87 -20.30
C LEU A 224 23.76 15.80 -18.89
N GLN A 225 24.61 15.75 -17.87
CA GLN A 225 24.19 15.84 -16.47
C GLN A 225 23.40 17.13 -16.23
N ALA A 226 23.91 18.28 -16.68
CA ALA A 226 23.24 19.56 -16.57
C ALA A 226 21.79 19.58 -17.12
N LYS A 227 21.45 18.65 -18.03
CA LYS A 227 20.12 18.54 -18.65
C LYS A 227 19.17 17.55 -17.98
N GLY A 228 19.60 16.80 -16.96
CA GLY A 228 18.78 15.73 -16.37
C GLY A 228 19.41 14.34 -16.36
N ALA A 229 20.61 14.16 -16.93
CA ALA A 229 21.13 12.82 -17.18
C ALA A 229 21.96 12.27 -16.01
N GLY A 230 21.61 11.05 -15.58
CA GLY A 230 22.48 10.22 -14.76
C GLY A 230 23.69 9.72 -15.56
N VAL A 231 24.88 9.78 -14.96
CA VAL A 231 26.13 9.31 -15.57
C VAL A 231 26.60 7.99 -14.96
N PHE A 232 26.93 7.04 -15.83
CA PHE A 232 27.30 5.68 -15.48
C PHE A 232 28.55 5.24 -16.24
N VAL A 233 29.23 4.22 -15.72
CA VAL A 233 30.38 3.59 -16.34
C VAL A 233 30.20 2.07 -16.37
N THR A 234 30.60 1.44 -17.47
CA THR A 234 30.68 -0.02 -17.55
C THR A 234 31.84 -0.49 -16.66
N VAL A 235 31.55 -1.32 -15.67
CA VAL A 235 32.55 -1.68 -14.64
C VAL A 235 33.68 -2.51 -15.23
N ASN A 236 33.33 -3.53 -16.02
CA ASN A 236 34.30 -4.40 -16.67
C ASN A 236 34.90 -3.74 -17.92
N GLU A 237 36.13 -4.14 -18.26
CA GLU A 237 36.88 -3.57 -19.38
C GLU A 237 36.19 -3.93 -20.70
N THR A 238 36.04 -2.94 -21.59
CA THR A 238 35.53 -3.16 -22.93
C THR A 238 36.58 -2.83 -23.98
N ASP A 239 36.38 -3.36 -25.20
CA ASP A 239 37.18 -3.07 -26.40
C ASP A 239 37.04 -1.62 -26.92
N LEU A 240 36.28 -0.76 -26.24
CA LEU A 240 35.94 0.61 -26.64
C LEU A 240 35.23 0.73 -28.01
N ALA A 241 34.76 -0.38 -28.59
CA ALA A 241 33.98 -0.43 -29.82
C ALA A 241 32.48 -0.71 -29.55
N GLY A 242 32.15 -1.19 -28.35
CA GLY A 242 30.77 -1.36 -27.92
C GLY A 242 30.62 -1.69 -26.43
N ARG A 243 29.40 -2.10 -26.06
CA ARG A 243 29.00 -2.44 -24.69
C ARG A 243 28.21 -3.76 -24.58
N SER A 244 28.26 -4.60 -25.60
CA SER A 244 27.65 -5.92 -25.53
C SER A 244 28.54 -6.89 -24.74
N ARG A 245 28.04 -8.08 -24.42
CA ARG A 245 28.87 -9.14 -23.83
C ARG A 245 30.11 -9.46 -24.67
N ALA A 246 30.01 -9.36 -26.00
CA ALA A 246 31.12 -9.62 -26.91
C ALA A 246 32.20 -8.52 -26.88
N ASN A 247 31.87 -7.33 -26.37
CA ASN A 247 32.79 -6.22 -26.26
C ASN A 247 33.56 -6.22 -24.93
N VAL A 248 33.17 -7.05 -23.96
CA VAL A 248 33.85 -7.13 -22.66
C VAL A 248 35.09 -7.99 -22.82
N THR A 249 36.26 -7.41 -22.58
CA THR A 249 37.57 -8.06 -22.78
C THR A 249 38.12 -8.65 -21.49
N ARG A 250 37.79 -8.06 -20.33
CA ARG A 250 38.29 -8.49 -19.02
C ARG A 250 37.36 -8.08 -17.88
N VAL A 251 37.22 -8.95 -16.88
CA VAL A 251 36.55 -8.63 -15.61
C VAL A 251 37.52 -7.80 -14.74
N ARG A 252 37.08 -6.62 -14.29
CA ARG A 252 37.86 -5.75 -13.41
C ARG A 252 37.52 -5.95 -11.94
N ALA A 253 36.25 -6.19 -11.65
CA ALA A 253 35.75 -6.30 -10.28
C ALA A 253 34.48 -7.14 -10.20
N PHE A 254 34.26 -7.78 -9.07
CA PHE A 254 32.93 -8.16 -8.59
C PHE A 254 32.33 -7.00 -7.80
N PHE A 255 31.01 -6.89 -7.78
CA PHE A 255 30.36 -5.74 -7.14
C PHE A 255 28.96 -6.04 -6.63
N VAL A 256 28.48 -5.26 -5.67
CA VAL A 256 27.10 -5.33 -5.19
C VAL A 256 26.49 -3.94 -5.19
N ASP A 257 25.22 -3.85 -5.60
CA ASP A 257 24.36 -2.69 -5.37
C ASP A 257 23.40 -3.04 -4.23
N LEU A 258 23.57 -2.41 -3.08
CA LEU A 258 22.82 -2.79 -1.88
C LEU A 258 21.40 -2.21 -1.88
N ASP A 259 21.05 -1.20 -2.69
CA ASP A 259 19.71 -0.58 -2.80
C ASP A 259 18.87 -0.50 -1.48
N GLY A 260 19.54 -0.21 -0.35
CA GLY A 260 18.92 -0.14 0.98
C GLY A 260 19.21 -1.31 1.94
N ALA A 261 19.88 -2.37 1.48
CA ALA A 261 20.46 -3.41 2.33
C ALA A 261 21.64 -2.86 3.15
N PRO A 262 21.89 -3.39 4.37
CA PRO A 262 22.91 -2.88 5.27
C PRO A 262 24.32 -3.10 4.71
N LEU A 263 25.23 -2.14 4.93
CA LEU A 263 26.62 -2.20 4.47
C LEU A 263 27.50 -3.07 5.39
N GLU A 264 27.14 -3.14 6.67
CA GLU A 264 27.92 -3.78 7.73
C GLU A 264 28.24 -5.26 7.42
N PRO A 265 27.31 -6.10 6.93
CA PRO A 265 27.61 -7.49 6.59
C PRO A 265 28.63 -7.64 5.45
N VAL A 266 28.64 -6.68 4.52
CA VAL A 266 29.57 -6.67 3.38
C VAL A 266 30.99 -6.37 3.86
N ARG A 267 31.15 -5.31 4.66
CA ARG A 267 32.44 -4.93 5.27
C ARG A 267 32.96 -6.00 6.23
N ALA A 268 32.07 -6.62 7.01
CA ALA A 268 32.44 -7.65 7.97
C ALA A 268 32.95 -8.94 7.30
N TRP A 269 32.47 -9.29 6.10
CA TRP A 269 32.94 -10.46 5.37
C TRP A 269 34.30 -10.23 4.71
N LEU A 270 34.37 -9.21 3.84
CA LEU A 270 35.57 -8.91 3.07
C LEU A 270 35.55 -7.42 2.75
N GLU A 271 36.48 -6.66 3.32
CA GLU A 271 36.57 -5.21 3.10
C GLU A 271 36.64 -4.90 1.60
N PRO A 272 35.69 -4.13 1.04
CA PRO A 272 35.69 -3.78 -0.37
C PRO A 272 36.90 -2.94 -0.76
N HIS A 273 37.46 -3.18 -1.96
CA HIS A 273 38.51 -2.33 -2.53
C HIS A 273 38.00 -0.93 -2.83
N ILE A 274 36.73 -0.81 -3.22
CA ILE A 274 36.09 0.47 -3.53
C ILE A 274 34.71 0.49 -2.89
N LEU A 275 34.40 1.59 -2.19
CA LEU A 275 33.09 1.85 -1.64
C LEU A 275 32.54 3.18 -2.16
N VAL A 276 31.33 3.15 -2.71
CA VAL A 276 30.64 4.30 -3.28
C VAL A 276 29.28 4.46 -2.62
N GLU A 277 28.96 5.65 -2.12
CA GLU A 277 27.62 6.01 -1.70
C GLU A 277 26.87 6.66 -2.87
N THR A 278 25.79 6.04 -3.34
CA THR A 278 25.01 6.55 -4.48
C THR A 278 23.94 7.54 -4.07
N SER A 279 23.39 7.38 -2.87
CA SER A 279 22.50 8.29 -2.16
C SER A 279 22.58 7.99 -0.67
N PRO A 280 22.14 8.87 0.25
CA PRO A 280 22.26 8.63 1.69
C PRO A 280 21.74 7.24 2.08
N GLY A 281 22.63 6.40 2.63
CA GLY A 281 22.30 5.03 3.04
C GLY A 281 22.20 3.97 1.92
N ARG A 282 22.57 4.30 0.67
CA ARG A 282 22.68 3.35 -0.44
C ARG A 282 24.11 3.24 -0.94
N TRP A 283 24.59 2.01 -1.08
CA TRP A 283 26.02 1.74 -1.29
C TRP A 283 26.26 0.79 -2.47
N HIS A 284 27.33 1.06 -3.22
CA HIS A 284 27.97 0.09 -4.08
C HIS A 284 29.32 -0.31 -3.48
N ALA A 285 29.57 -1.60 -3.37
CA ALA A 285 30.86 -2.16 -2.96
C ALA A 285 31.48 -2.94 -4.12
N TYR A 286 32.78 -2.80 -4.32
CA TYR A 286 33.52 -3.46 -5.39
C TYR A 286 34.75 -4.18 -4.83
N TRP A 287 35.01 -5.39 -5.34
CA TRP A 287 36.22 -6.15 -5.09
C TRP A 287 36.97 -6.37 -6.40
N LEU A 288 38.19 -5.86 -6.49
CA LEU A 288 39.00 -5.94 -7.69
C LEU A 288 39.54 -7.36 -7.87
N VAL A 289 39.53 -7.85 -9.12
CA VAL A 289 40.04 -9.18 -9.46
C VAL A 289 41.00 -9.14 -10.65
N SER A 290 42.06 -9.94 -10.61
CA SER A 290 43.12 -9.90 -11.63
C SER A 290 42.89 -10.79 -12.85
N ASP A 291 42.26 -11.96 -12.66
CA ASP A 291 42.33 -13.09 -13.60
C ASP A 291 41.01 -13.87 -13.72
N CYS A 292 39.88 -13.26 -13.38
CA CYS A 292 38.56 -13.89 -13.49
C CYS A 292 38.19 -14.22 -14.95
N PRO A 293 37.87 -15.49 -15.28
CA PRO A 293 37.31 -15.86 -16.57
C PRO A 293 35.96 -15.18 -16.82
N LEU A 294 35.69 -14.78 -18.07
CA LEU A 294 34.47 -14.04 -18.42
C LEU A 294 33.19 -14.87 -18.17
N ASP A 295 33.24 -16.18 -18.37
CA ASP A 295 32.12 -17.11 -18.17
C ASP A 295 31.84 -17.40 -16.69
N ALA A 296 32.85 -17.29 -15.82
CA ALA A 296 32.71 -17.42 -14.38
C ALA A 296 32.00 -16.21 -13.72
N PHE A 297 32.10 -15.02 -14.32
CA PHE A 297 31.60 -13.77 -13.74
C PHE A 297 30.14 -13.87 -13.25
N THR A 298 29.22 -14.27 -14.14
CA THR A 298 27.78 -14.30 -13.82
C THR A 298 27.44 -15.28 -12.69
N ARG A 299 28.22 -16.35 -12.51
CA ARG A 299 28.02 -17.31 -11.41
C ARG A 299 28.38 -16.67 -10.07
N ILE A 300 29.61 -16.16 -9.93
CA ILE A 300 30.08 -15.53 -8.69
C ILE A 300 29.22 -14.32 -8.32
N GLN A 301 28.87 -13.51 -9.31
CA GLN A 301 28.06 -12.32 -9.12
C GLN A 301 26.65 -12.65 -8.59
N LYS A 302 26.05 -13.78 -9.02
CA LYS A 302 24.77 -14.28 -8.45
C LYS A 302 24.92 -14.79 -7.02
N GLN A 303 26.05 -15.42 -6.69
CA GLN A 303 26.34 -15.86 -5.32
C GLN A 303 26.47 -14.66 -4.37
N LEU A 304 27.18 -13.60 -4.80
CA LEU A 304 27.26 -12.34 -4.05
C LEU A 304 25.88 -11.67 -3.85
N ILE A 305 25.05 -11.67 -4.89
CA ILE A 305 23.66 -11.18 -4.81
C ILE A 305 22.87 -11.95 -3.75
N ALA A 306 22.99 -13.28 -3.72
CA ALA A 306 22.32 -14.12 -2.74
C ALA A 306 22.87 -13.90 -1.32
N ALA A 307 24.19 -13.78 -1.17
CA ALA A 307 24.85 -13.63 0.12
C ALA A 307 24.53 -12.29 0.83
N PHE A 308 24.35 -11.20 0.07
CA PHE A 308 24.18 -9.85 0.63
C PHE A 308 22.84 -9.18 0.31
N GLY A 309 21.93 -9.85 -0.38
CA GLY A 309 20.63 -9.28 -0.74
C GLY A 309 20.72 -8.10 -1.73
N SER A 310 21.74 -8.11 -2.61
CA SER A 310 21.97 -7.06 -3.62
C SER A 310 20.90 -7.08 -4.74
N ASP A 311 20.82 -6.02 -5.57
CA ASP A 311 19.96 -5.98 -6.76
C ASP A 311 20.23 -7.19 -7.68
N LYS A 312 19.19 -8.02 -7.84
CA LYS A 312 19.20 -9.27 -8.61
C LYS A 312 19.58 -9.11 -10.07
N SER A 313 19.47 -7.90 -10.62
CA SER A 313 19.79 -7.61 -12.00
C SER A 313 21.27 -7.33 -12.25
N VAL A 314 22.09 -7.14 -11.21
CA VAL A 314 23.51 -6.76 -11.29
C VAL A 314 24.40 -7.98 -11.52
N HIS A 315 24.14 -8.76 -12.58
CA HIS A 315 24.84 -10.03 -12.84
C HIS A 315 25.42 -10.18 -14.26
N ASP A 316 25.20 -9.18 -15.10
CA ASP A 316 25.62 -9.17 -16.50
C ASP A 316 27.03 -8.57 -16.68
N LEU A 317 27.84 -9.15 -17.57
CA LEU A 317 29.21 -8.69 -17.84
C LEU A 317 29.33 -7.19 -18.21
N PRO A 318 28.49 -6.63 -19.11
CA PRO A 318 28.56 -5.22 -19.49
C PRO A 318 27.76 -4.29 -18.57
N ARG A 319 27.59 -4.67 -17.30
CA ARG A 319 26.80 -3.90 -16.34
C ARG A 319 27.38 -2.50 -16.13
N VAL A 320 26.51 -1.50 -16.19
CA VAL A 320 26.84 -0.09 -15.92
C VAL A 320 26.43 0.29 -14.51
N MET A 321 27.33 0.97 -13.80
CA MET A 321 27.14 1.45 -12.44
C MET A 321 27.33 2.98 -12.38
N ARG A 322 26.71 3.64 -11.40
CA ARG A 322 26.82 5.10 -11.22
C ARG A 322 28.28 5.52 -11.07
N LEU A 323 28.68 6.56 -11.80
CA LEU A 323 30.05 7.08 -11.73
C LEU A 323 30.18 8.12 -10.60
N PRO A 324 31.03 7.90 -9.57
CA PRO A 324 31.25 8.88 -8.52
C PRO A 324 31.76 10.23 -9.04
N GLY A 325 31.40 11.30 -8.34
CA GLY A 325 31.69 12.67 -8.75
C GLY A 325 30.59 13.29 -9.64
N PHE A 326 29.74 12.47 -10.27
CA PHE A 326 28.55 12.94 -10.97
C PHE A 326 27.31 12.87 -10.06
N TRP A 327 26.25 13.57 -10.46
CA TRP A 327 25.02 13.72 -9.69
C TRP A 327 23.98 12.66 -10.09
N HIS A 328 23.39 12.01 -9.10
CA HIS A 328 22.15 11.26 -9.19
C HIS A 328 20.97 12.24 -9.17
N GLN A 329 20.19 12.31 -10.25
CA GLN A 329 19.22 13.39 -10.45
C GLN A 329 17.76 12.96 -10.27
N LYS A 330 17.54 11.76 -9.75
CA LYS A 330 16.20 11.26 -9.49
C LYS A 330 15.70 11.82 -8.15
N GLY A 331 14.73 12.74 -8.22
CA GLY A 331 14.23 13.44 -7.04
C GLY A 331 15.12 14.62 -6.67
N GLN A 332 15.54 14.73 -5.40
CA GLN A 332 16.53 15.74 -5.01
C GLN A 332 17.92 15.32 -5.52
N PRO A 333 18.65 16.19 -6.25
CA PRO A 333 19.97 15.85 -6.75
C PRO A 333 20.94 15.49 -5.61
N VAL A 334 21.51 14.30 -5.68
CA VAL A 334 22.54 13.85 -4.73
C VAL A 334 23.83 13.55 -5.50
N ARG A 335 24.97 14.04 -5.01
CA ARG A 335 26.26 13.67 -5.60
C ARG A 335 26.64 12.25 -5.20
N VAL A 336 26.95 11.41 -6.18
CA VAL A 336 27.48 10.05 -5.94
C VAL A 336 28.88 10.19 -5.37
N GLN A 337 29.12 9.72 -4.15
CA GLN A 337 30.37 9.93 -3.43
C GLN A 337 31.24 8.67 -3.46
N LEU A 338 32.53 8.85 -3.74
CA LEU A 338 33.55 7.85 -3.48
C LEU A 338 33.94 7.97 -2.00
N CYS A 339 33.54 7.00 -1.19
CA CYS A 339 33.69 7.06 0.27
C CYS A 339 35.01 6.45 0.73
N ASP A 340 35.39 5.31 0.15
CA ASP A 340 36.62 4.62 0.51
C ASP A 340 37.25 3.94 -0.72
N THR A 341 38.58 3.89 -0.72
CA THR A 341 39.38 3.07 -1.63
C THR A 341 40.48 2.42 -0.81
N ALA A 342 40.31 1.13 -0.50
CA ALA A 342 41.32 0.40 0.24
C ALA A 342 42.56 0.17 -0.66
N PRO A 343 43.79 0.38 -0.17
CA PRO A 343 45.03 0.24 -0.96
C PRO A 343 45.42 -1.23 -1.24
N GLN A 344 44.47 -2.16 -1.15
CA GLN A 344 44.71 -3.59 -1.28
C GLN A 344 44.95 -3.98 -2.75
N THR A 345 45.83 -4.95 -2.98
CA THR A 345 46.02 -5.54 -4.31
C THR A 345 44.75 -6.25 -4.76
N ALA A 346 44.50 -6.28 -6.08
CA ALA A 346 43.41 -7.06 -6.64
C ALA A 346 43.55 -8.54 -6.22
N LEU A 347 42.42 -9.17 -5.91
CA LEU A 347 42.37 -10.58 -5.53
C LEU A 347 42.51 -11.46 -6.77
N THR A 348 43.13 -12.63 -6.60
CA THR A 348 43.03 -13.65 -7.64
C THR A 348 41.60 -14.22 -7.64
N PHE A 349 41.15 -14.71 -8.79
CA PHE A 349 39.83 -15.33 -8.89
C PHE A 349 39.68 -16.51 -7.92
N ALA A 350 40.73 -17.33 -7.78
CA ALA A 350 40.76 -18.45 -6.85
C ALA A 350 40.62 -18.00 -5.39
N ASP A 351 41.36 -16.98 -4.97
CA ASP A 351 41.27 -16.45 -3.60
C ASP A 351 39.88 -15.87 -3.30
N PHE A 352 39.28 -15.18 -4.28
CA PHE A 352 37.94 -14.62 -4.13
C PHE A 352 36.88 -15.72 -4.00
N GLU A 353 36.97 -16.75 -4.84
CA GLU A 353 36.05 -17.90 -4.84
C GLU A 353 36.15 -18.70 -3.54
N GLU A 354 37.37 -18.93 -3.03
CA GLU A 354 37.59 -19.61 -1.75
C GLU A 354 36.96 -18.84 -0.58
N ARG A 355 37.17 -17.52 -0.52
CA ARG A 355 36.59 -16.65 0.53
C ARG A 355 35.07 -16.59 0.47
N LEU A 356 34.49 -16.62 -0.73
CA LEU A 356 33.03 -16.64 -0.90
C LEU A 356 32.46 -17.99 -0.48
N ALA A 357 33.08 -19.10 -0.87
CA ALA A 357 32.70 -20.44 -0.44
C ALA A 357 32.78 -20.59 1.09
N ALA A 358 33.83 -20.06 1.73
CA ALA A 358 33.96 -20.05 3.19
C ALA A 358 32.83 -19.29 3.89
N ARG A 359 32.38 -18.18 3.32
CA ARG A 359 31.26 -17.39 3.84
C ARG A 359 29.91 -18.06 3.61
N GLU A 360 29.70 -18.68 2.46
CA GLU A 360 28.52 -19.51 2.22
C GLU A 360 28.45 -20.66 3.26
N ALA A 361 29.59 -21.26 3.61
CA ALA A 361 29.68 -22.27 4.67
C ALA A 361 29.44 -21.70 6.08
N GLU A 362 29.93 -20.49 6.38
CA GLU A 362 29.68 -19.80 7.67
C GLU A 362 28.20 -19.41 7.83
N LEU A 363 27.58 -18.84 6.80
CA LEU A 363 26.14 -18.52 6.77
C LEU A 363 25.28 -19.77 6.93
N ALA A 364 25.75 -20.93 6.47
CA ALA A 364 25.10 -22.21 6.70
C ALA A 364 25.21 -22.71 8.17
N LEU A 365 26.15 -22.18 8.98
CA LEU A 365 26.38 -22.57 10.38
C LEU A 365 25.69 -21.66 11.41
N VAL A 366 25.35 -20.41 11.06
CA VAL A 366 24.76 -19.40 11.99
C VAL A 366 23.22 -19.51 12.11
N VAL A 367 22.60 -20.43 11.39
CA VAL A 367 21.17 -20.74 11.52
C VAL A 367 20.97 -21.76 12.64
N PRO A 368 20.25 -21.45 13.75
CA PRO A 368 19.88 -22.49 14.71
C PRO A 368 18.92 -23.47 14.03
N ALA A 369 19.37 -24.72 13.91
CA ALA A 369 18.62 -25.94 13.60
C ALA A 369 17.18 -25.75 13.11
N VAL A 370 17.01 -25.43 11.83
CA VAL A 370 15.93 -26.01 11.03
C VAL A 370 16.59 -26.73 9.87
N ALA A 371 16.87 -28.00 10.16
CA ALA A 371 17.25 -29.10 9.28
C ALA A 371 17.78 -28.76 7.87
N VAL A 372 19.10 -28.88 7.68
CA VAL A 372 19.64 -29.44 6.43
C VAL A 372 20.55 -30.61 6.78
N THR A 373 20.17 -31.72 6.17
CA THR A 373 20.60 -33.11 6.24
C THR A 373 22.10 -33.37 6.10
N GLN A 374 22.56 -34.32 6.93
CA GLN A 374 23.69 -35.22 6.70
C GLN A 374 23.72 -35.81 5.28
N PRO A 375 24.86 -36.37 4.80
CA PRO A 375 24.92 -37.04 3.50
C PRO A 375 23.84 -38.11 3.44
N LEU A 376 22.93 -37.98 2.48
CA LEU A 376 21.81 -38.90 2.31
C LEU A 376 22.41 -40.30 2.08
N ALA A 377 22.08 -41.22 2.98
CA ALA A 377 22.12 -42.64 2.69
C ALA A 377 21.43 -42.86 1.34
N ALA A 378 22.01 -43.74 0.50
CA ALA A 378 21.43 -44.19 -0.75
C ALA A 378 19.91 -44.28 -0.62
N SER A 379 19.17 -43.42 -1.32
CA SER A 379 17.71 -43.38 -1.18
C SER A 379 17.19 -44.71 -1.70
N ALA A 380 16.86 -45.62 -0.79
CA ALA A 380 16.17 -46.84 -1.14
C ALA A 380 14.88 -46.45 -1.86
N VAL A 381 14.60 -47.17 -2.95
CA VAL A 381 13.31 -47.12 -3.63
C VAL A 381 12.22 -47.29 -2.55
N PRO A 382 11.20 -46.41 -2.47
CA PRO A 382 10.16 -46.54 -1.46
C PRO A 382 9.55 -47.95 -1.48
N GLU A 383 9.35 -48.59 -0.31
CA GLU A 383 8.76 -49.93 -0.26
C GLU A 383 7.39 -49.93 -0.96
N GLY A 384 7.23 -50.77 -2.00
CA GLY A 384 6.03 -50.84 -2.84
C GLY A 384 6.04 -49.97 -4.10
N PHE A 385 7.15 -49.29 -4.43
CA PHE A 385 7.32 -48.54 -5.67
C PHE A 385 7.99 -49.40 -6.75
N ASP A 386 7.22 -49.80 -7.77
CA ASP A 386 7.78 -50.42 -8.98
C ASP A 386 8.39 -49.33 -9.87
N LEU A 387 9.69 -49.44 -10.14
CA LEU A 387 10.33 -48.67 -11.20
C LEU A 387 9.76 -49.09 -12.56
N ASP A 388 9.73 -48.17 -13.52
CA ASP A 388 9.22 -48.43 -14.88
C ASP A 388 7.73 -48.78 -14.94
N ASP A 389 6.90 -48.14 -14.11
CA ASP A 389 5.44 -48.26 -14.23
C ASP A 389 4.94 -47.76 -15.61
N PRO A 390 4.06 -48.50 -16.30
CA PRO A 390 3.59 -48.14 -17.65
C PRO A 390 3.01 -46.72 -17.78
N GLU A 391 2.36 -46.19 -16.74
CA GLU A 391 1.80 -44.83 -16.76
C GLU A 391 2.90 -43.77 -16.68
N GLU A 392 3.95 -44.02 -15.89
CA GLU A 392 5.12 -43.15 -15.79
C GLU A 392 5.96 -43.19 -17.08
N ILE A 393 6.08 -44.36 -17.73
CA ILE A 393 6.71 -44.51 -19.05
C ILE A 393 5.98 -43.69 -20.11
N GLU A 394 4.64 -43.75 -20.15
CA GLU A 394 3.84 -42.98 -21.11
C GLU A 394 3.97 -41.47 -20.86
N SER A 395 3.95 -41.06 -19.59
CA SER A 395 4.15 -39.67 -19.17
C SER A 395 5.54 -39.15 -19.55
N ALA A 396 6.59 -39.92 -19.27
CA ALA A 396 7.97 -39.63 -19.63
C ALA A 396 8.14 -39.53 -21.15
N THR A 397 7.58 -40.47 -21.92
CA THR A 397 7.61 -40.46 -23.39
C THR A 397 6.94 -39.21 -23.95
N ARG A 398 5.75 -38.86 -23.46
CA ARG A 398 5.04 -37.63 -23.85
C ARG A 398 5.88 -36.39 -23.55
N TRP A 399 6.50 -36.35 -22.36
CA TRP A 399 7.35 -35.23 -21.96
C TRP A 399 8.59 -35.10 -22.85
N LEU A 400 9.27 -36.21 -23.16
CA LEU A 400 10.43 -36.26 -24.06
C LEU A 400 10.10 -35.79 -25.48
N LEU A 401 8.89 -36.05 -25.98
CA LEU A 401 8.45 -35.62 -27.32
C LEU A 401 8.01 -34.16 -27.39
N THR A 402 7.45 -33.61 -26.31
CA THR A 402 6.72 -32.32 -26.38
C THR A 402 7.35 -31.19 -25.58
N VAL A 403 7.97 -31.47 -24.43
CA VAL A 403 8.42 -30.45 -23.47
C VAL A 403 9.93 -30.50 -23.23
N ALA A 404 10.55 -31.68 -23.28
CA ALA A 404 11.95 -31.85 -22.95
C ALA A 404 12.86 -30.93 -23.78
N PRO A 405 13.81 -30.22 -23.13
CA PRO A 405 14.70 -29.29 -23.81
C PRO A 405 15.68 -30.07 -24.69
N VAL A 406 15.82 -29.69 -25.95
CA VAL A 406 16.76 -30.32 -26.89
C VAL A 406 18.19 -29.83 -26.65
N SER A 407 19.16 -30.71 -26.87
CA SER A 407 20.56 -30.33 -26.84
C SER A 407 21.01 -29.80 -28.20
N ILE A 408 21.66 -28.64 -28.20
CA ILE A 408 22.25 -28.02 -29.39
C ILE A 408 23.73 -27.72 -29.09
N ASP A 409 24.62 -28.05 -30.03
CA ASP A 409 26.07 -27.87 -29.88
C ASP A 409 26.42 -26.41 -29.50
N ARG A 410 27.41 -26.27 -28.61
CA ARG A 410 27.86 -24.99 -28.01
C ARG A 410 26.83 -24.25 -27.15
N GLN A 411 25.71 -24.88 -26.80
CA GLN A 411 24.71 -24.33 -25.86
C GLN A 411 24.58 -25.16 -24.56
N GLY A 412 25.68 -25.76 -24.10
CA GLY A 412 25.71 -26.46 -22.81
C GLY A 412 24.99 -27.82 -22.81
N GLY A 413 25.05 -28.55 -23.93
CA GLY A 413 24.32 -29.80 -24.17
C GLY A 413 24.49 -30.88 -23.09
N ASN A 414 25.68 -31.02 -22.49
CA ASN A 414 25.93 -31.98 -21.40
C ASN A 414 25.03 -31.74 -20.17
N ASN A 415 24.78 -30.48 -19.81
CA ASN A 415 23.91 -30.13 -18.69
C ASN A 415 22.45 -30.41 -19.04
N THR A 416 22.07 -30.21 -20.29
CA THR A 416 20.72 -30.52 -20.79
C THR A 416 20.47 -32.03 -20.74
N GLY A 417 21.42 -32.85 -21.23
CA GLY A 417 21.33 -34.31 -21.17
C GLY A 417 21.24 -34.86 -19.75
N TYR A 418 22.08 -34.36 -18.83
CA TYR A 418 22.00 -34.71 -17.41
C TYR A 418 20.65 -34.35 -16.78
N LYS A 419 20.13 -33.14 -17.05
CA LYS A 419 18.84 -32.70 -16.51
C LYS A 419 17.66 -33.53 -17.03
N VAL A 420 17.72 -33.93 -18.30
CA VAL A 420 16.72 -34.82 -18.89
C VAL A 420 16.77 -36.18 -18.20
N ALA A 421 17.96 -36.76 -18.01
CA ALA A 421 18.12 -38.03 -17.30
C ALA A 421 17.70 -37.96 -15.81
N ALA A 422 18.02 -36.85 -15.12
CA ALA A 422 17.60 -36.64 -13.73
C ALA A 422 16.08 -36.49 -13.58
N LYS A 423 15.42 -35.90 -14.59
CA LYS A 423 13.96 -35.77 -14.63
C LYS A 423 13.28 -37.13 -14.83
N LEU A 424 13.81 -37.98 -15.72
CA LEU A 424 13.30 -39.35 -15.93
C LEU A 424 13.46 -40.22 -14.69
N ARG A 425 14.60 -40.12 -14.01
CA ARG A 425 14.81 -40.76 -12.70
C ARG A 425 13.82 -40.25 -11.65
N GLY A 426 13.57 -38.94 -11.60
CA GLY A 426 12.56 -38.33 -10.74
C GLY A 426 11.14 -38.85 -11.04
N MET A 427 10.81 -39.17 -12.29
CA MET A 427 9.54 -39.78 -12.70
C MET A 427 9.44 -41.28 -12.34
N GLY A 428 10.53 -41.92 -11.91
CA GLY A 428 10.53 -43.31 -11.48
C GLY A 428 11.01 -44.31 -12.53
N LEU A 429 11.67 -43.85 -13.59
CA LEU A 429 12.24 -44.72 -14.60
C LEU A 429 13.61 -45.23 -14.18
N SER A 430 13.90 -46.48 -14.54
CA SER A 430 15.22 -47.09 -14.40
C SER A 430 16.23 -46.41 -15.33
N PRO A 431 17.54 -46.48 -14.99
CA PRO A 431 18.59 -45.90 -15.83
C PRO A 431 18.60 -46.48 -17.24
N GLY A 432 18.40 -47.79 -17.38
CA GLY A 432 18.36 -48.48 -18.68
C GLY A 432 17.22 -47.98 -19.55
N LEU A 433 16.00 -47.94 -19.02
CA LEU A 433 14.84 -47.47 -19.77
C LEU A 433 14.92 -45.96 -20.06
N SER A 434 15.51 -45.18 -19.16
CA SER A 434 15.78 -43.76 -19.38
C SER A 434 16.70 -43.54 -20.59
N VAL A 435 17.75 -44.35 -20.74
CA VAL A 435 18.66 -44.29 -21.90
C VAL A 435 17.93 -44.66 -23.19
N GLU A 436 17.12 -45.72 -23.17
CA GLU A 436 16.34 -46.16 -24.33
C GLU A 436 15.36 -45.08 -24.81
N LEU A 437 14.53 -44.53 -23.91
CA LEU A 437 13.56 -43.48 -24.27
C LEU A 437 14.25 -42.17 -24.68
N MET A 438 15.38 -41.83 -24.05
CA MET A 438 16.19 -40.68 -24.48
C MET A 438 16.74 -40.91 -25.89
N ALA A 439 17.26 -42.10 -26.21
CA ALA A 439 17.78 -42.43 -27.52
C ALA A 439 16.68 -42.42 -28.61
N GLU A 440 15.47 -42.89 -28.28
CA GLU A 440 14.38 -43.03 -29.24
C GLU A 440 13.58 -41.73 -29.46
N HIS A 441 13.30 -40.96 -28.39
CA HIS A 441 12.32 -39.87 -28.46
C HIS A 441 12.92 -38.48 -28.27
N TRP A 442 14.09 -38.36 -27.65
CA TRP A 442 14.74 -37.08 -27.36
C TRP A 442 15.99 -36.82 -28.22
N ASN A 443 16.86 -37.81 -28.37
CA ASN A 443 18.11 -37.71 -29.11
C ASN A 443 17.93 -37.38 -30.61
N PRO A 444 16.88 -37.86 -31.31
CA PRO A 444 16.65 -37.47 -32.71
C PRO A 444 16.33 -35.98 -32.89
N ARG A 445 16.00 -35.28 -31.81
CA ARG A 445 15.72 -33.84 -31.78
C ARG A 445 16.95 -33.01 -31.38
N CYS A 446 18.08 -33.66 -31.08
CA CYS A 446 19.33 -33.01 -30.67
C CYS A 446 20.28 -32.82 -31.87
N GLU A 447 21.08 -31.75 -31.83
CA GLU A 447 22.03 -31.40 -32.90
C GLU A 447 23.43 -31.08 -32.34
N PRO A 448 24.46 -31.92 -32.57
CA PRO A 448 24.38 -33.26 -33.16
C PRO A 448 23.69 -34.25 -32.20
N PRO A 449 23.20 -35.39 -32.72
CA PRO A 449 22.78 -36.51 -31.89
C PRO A 449 23.93 -36.99 -31.00
N TRP A 450 23.58 -37.43 -29.80
CA TRP A 450 24.51 -38.00 -28.83
C TRP A 450 24.79 -39.46 -29.11
N GLU A 451 26.02 -39.89 -28.86
CA GLU A 451 26.40 -41.30 -28.88
C GLU A 451 25.76 -42.02 -27.68
N HIS A 452 25.51 -43.31 -27.83
CA HIS A 452 24.80 -44.09 -26.80
C HIS A 452 25.53 -44.08 -25.45
N GLU A 453 26.86 -44.18 -25.47
CA GLU A 453 27.72 -44.10 -24.27
C GLU A 453 27.58 -42.76 -23.51
N ASP A 454 27.29 -41.67 -24.21
CA ASP A 454 27.05 -40.37 -23.58
C ASP A 454 25.69 -40.30 -22.88
N LEU A 455 24.67 -40.96 -23.44
CA LEU A 455 23.34 -41.09 -22.83
C LEU A 455 23.41 -41.96 -21.56
N GLU A 456 24.14 -43.08 -21.62
CA GLU A 456 24.44 -43.92 -20.45
C GLU A 456 25.14 -43.11 -19.35
N ARG A 457 26.11 -42.26 -19.74
CA ARG A 457 26.79 -41.38 -18.80
C ARG A 457 25.84 -40.37 -18.15
N PHE A 458 24.85 -39.85 -18.87
CA PHE A 458 23.85 -38.94 -18.27
C PHE A 458 22.95 -39.67 -17.27
N ALA A 459 22.50 -40.89 -17.58
CA ALA A 459 21.72 -41.71 -16.67
C ALA A 459 22.53 -42.10 -15.41
N ALA A 460 23.77 -42.56 -15.56
CA ALA A 460 24.64 -42.90 -14.44
C ALA A 460 24.98 -41.69 -13.55
N ASN A 461 25.19 -40.52 -14.16
CA ASN A 461 25.40 -39.29 -13.41
C ASN A 461 24.15 -38.89 -12.63
N SER A 462 22.95 -39.11 -13.17
CA SER A 462 21.70 -38.79 -12.46
C SER A 462 21.48 -39.70 -11.24
N GLU A 463 21.99 -40.93 -11.27
CA GLU A 463 22.01 -41.80 -10.10
C GLU A 463 23.00 -41.33 -9.02
N SER A 464 24.16 -40.84 -9.45
CA SER A 464 25.26 -40.44 -8.56
C SER A 464 25.08 -39.05 -7.94
N TYR A 465 24.45 -38.13 -8.67
CA TYR A 465 24.37 -36.71 -8.31
C TYR A 465 22.93 -36.15 -8.29
N GLY A 466 21.92 -36.99 -8.53
CA GLY A 466 20.51 -36.59 -8.52
C GLY A 466 20.07 -36.12 -7.14
N GLN A 467 19.52 -34.90 -7.08
CA GLN A 467 19.05 -34.30 -5.82
C GLN A 467 17.70 -34.85 -5.34
N ASN A 468 16.95 -35.51 -6.22
CA ASN A 468 15.60 -36.03 -5.95
C ASN A 468 15.63 -37.55 -5.81
N ALA A 469 14.76 -38.14 -5.00
CA ALA A 469 14.66 -39.61 -4.92
C ALA A 469 14.02 -40.18 -6.20
N PRO A 470 14.36 -41.41 -6.63
CA PRO A 470 13.69 -42.04 -7.76
C PRO A 470 12.17 -42.07 -7.54
N GLY A 471 11.40 -41.63 -8.53
CA GLY A 471 9.94 -41.62 -8.46
C GLY A 471 9.30 -40.46 -7.70
N SER A 472 10.07 -39.59 -7.04
CA SER A 472 9.52 -38.48 -6.23
C SER A 472 8.78 -37.41 -7.03
N GLU A 473 8.94 -37.40 -8.35
CA GLU A 473 8.27 -36.50 -9.30
C GLU A 473 7.33 -37.24 -10.25
N GLY A 474 7.13 -38.55 -10.02
CA GLY A 474 6.14 -39.36 -10.73
C GLY A 474 4.71 -39.00 -10.31
N ILE A 475 3.76 -39.33 -11.18
CA ILE A 475 2.33 -39.20 -10.98
C ILE A 475 1.91 -39.83 -9.65
N ARG A 476 2.47 -41.00 -9.29
CA ARG A 476 2.15 -41.67 -8.01
C ARG A 476 2.66 -40.96 -6.76
N ALA A 477 3.87 -40.40 -6.80
CA ALA A 477 4.39 -39.63 -5.66
C ALA A 477 3.62 -38.32 -5.45
N ALA A 478 3.17 -37.69 -6.54
CA ALA A 478 2.25 -36.57 -6.48
C ALA A 478 0.89 -36.97 -5.88
N ALA A 479 0.37 -38.16 -6.21
CA ALA A 479 -0.88 -38.67 -5.64
C ALA A 479 -0.78 -39.00 -4.14
N ALA A 480 0.36 -39.55 -3.68
CA ALA A 480 0.57 -39.91 -2.28
C ALA A 480 0.78 -38.70 -1.33
N ALA A 481 1.28 -37.58 -1.85
CA ALA A 481 1.54 -36.36 -1.07
C ALA A 481 0.26 -35.58 -0.69
N PHE A 482 -0.87 -35.90 -1.31
CA PHE A 482 -2.19 -35.36 -0.98
C PHE A 482 -3.07 -36.52 -0.50
N GLY A 483 -3.14 -36.73 0.82
CA GLY A 483 -3.91 -37.83 1.42
C GLY A 483 -5.36 -37.86 0.96
N ASP A 484 -5.95 -39.07 0.96
CA ASP A 484 -7.27 -39.47 0.43
C ASP A 484 -8.13 -38.30 -0.06
N VAL A 485 -7.77 -37.83 -1.25
CA VAL A 485 -8.59 -36.93 -2.05
C VAL A 485 -9.82 -37.74 -2.42
N VAL A 486 -10.98 -37.37 -1.87
CA VAL A 486 -12.26 -37.68 -2.49
C VAL A 486 -12.07 -37.36 -3.97
N PRO A 487 -12.10 -38.35 -4.88
CA PRO A 487 -11.62 -38.15 -6.23
C PRO A 487 -12.34 -36.93 -6.79
N LEU A 488 -11.56 -35.89 -7.11
CA LEU A 488 -12.06 -34.77 -7.87
C LEU A 488 -12.79 -35.39 -9.06
N PRO A 489 -14.04 -35.02 -9.34
CA PRO A 489 -14.73 -35.56 -10.50
C PRO A 489 -13.79 -35.37 -11.68
N GLU A 490 -13.51 -36.47 -12.40
CA GLU A 490 -12.65 -36.51 -13.58
C GLU A 490 -12.71 -35.16 -14.28
N HIS A 491 -11.56 -34.55 -14.61
CA HIS A 491 -11.52 -33.26 -15.29
C HIS A 491 -12.34 -33.39 -16.59
N ILE A 492 -13.64 -33.10 -16.51
CA ILE A 492 -14.54 -33.22 -17.64
C ILE A 492 -14.00 -32.15 -18.59
N PRO A 493 -13.43 -32.53 -19.75
CA PRO A 493 -12.95 -31.55 -20.69
C PRO A 493 -14.08 -30.55 -20.90
N PRO A 494 -13.79 -29.22 -20.89
CA PRO A 494 -14.83 -28.21 -20.98
C PRO A 494 -15.80 -28.62 -22.07
N GLN A 495 -17.05 -28.85 -21.69
CA GLN A 495 -18.10 -29.21 -22.64
C GLN A 495 -18.44 -27.93 -23.38
N PHE A 496 -17.56 -27.58 -24.32
CA PHE A 496 -17.77 -26.43 -25.16
C PHE A 496 -19.05 -26.67 -25.94
N VAL A 497 -19.90 -25.66 -25.97
CA VAL A 497 -21.03 -25.61 -26.90
C VAL A 497 -20.47 -25.76 -28.30
N LEU A 498 -20.88 -26.82 -28.99
CA LEU A 498 -20.44 -27.14 -30.34
C LEU A 498 -21.41 -26.57 -31.36
N GLY A 499 -20.86 -26.07 -32.46
CA GLY A 499 -21.64 -25.63 -33.60
C GLY A 499 -22.05 -26.79 -34.50
N PRO A 500 -22.79 -26.52 -35.59
CA PRO A 500 -23.28 -27.53 -36.53
C PRO A 500 -22.19 -28.42 -37.16
N ARG A 501 -20.94 -27.96 -37.15
CA ARG A 501 -19.76 -28.66 -37.69
C ARG A 501 -18.96 -29.40 -36.62
N GLY A 502 -19.49 -29.56 -35.40
CA GLY A 502 -18.83 -30.24 -34.28
C GLY A 502 -17.64 -29.47 -33.68
N ARG A 503 -17.45 -28.20 -34.04
CA ARG A 503 -16.38 -27.34 -33.50
C ARG A 503 -16.92 -26.42 -32.40
N PRO A 504 -16.15 -26.12 -31.35
CA PRO A 504 -16.51 -25.10 -30.35
C PRO A 504 -16.88 -23.77 -31.02
N ILE A 505 -18.00 -23.17 -30.62
CA ILE A 505 -18.39 -21.83 -31.08
C ILE A 505 -17.89 -20.75 -30.12
N TRP A 506 -17.68 -19.54 -30.63
CA TRP A 506 -17.47 -18.40 -29.76
C TRP A 506 -18.80 -17.98 -29.11
N CYS A 507 -18.91 -18.20 -27.80
CA CYS A 507 -20.04 -17.77 -26.99
C CYS A 507 -19.59 -17.49 -25.55
N ALA A 508 -20.41 -16.77 -24.78
CA ALA A 508 -20.06 -16.38 -23.40
C ALA A 508 -19.76 -17.59 -22.51
N GLU A 509 -20.52 -18.68 -22.66
CA GLU A 509 -20.32 -19.90 -21.87
C GLU A 509 -18.98 -20.58 -22.17
N ASN A 510 -18.60 -20.68 -23.44
CA ASN A 510 -17.32 -21.27 -23.84
C ASN A 510 -16.14 -20.40 -23.40
N ALA A 511 -16.28 -19.07 -23.52
CA ALA A 511 -15.29 -18.12 -23.03
C ALA A 511 -15.10 -18.24 -21.51
N ARG A 512 -16.21 -18.29 -20.75
CA ARG A 512 -16.21 -18.48 -19.30
C ARG A 512 -15.55 -19.79 -18.88
N GLN A 513 -15.95 -20.93 -19.47
CA GLN A 513 -15.35 -22.23 -19.17
C GLN A 513 -13.85 -22.26 -19.45
N ALA A 514 -13.41 -21.63 -20.55
CA ALA A 514 -11.98 -21.53 -20.88
C ALA A 514 -11.23 -20.63 -19.87
N LEU A 515 -11.80 -19.52 -19.44
CA LEU A 515 -11.21 -18.65 -18.41
C LEU A 515 -11.14 -19.32 -17.02
N GLU A 516 -12.11 -20.16 -16.66
CA GLU A 516 -12.15 -20.83 -15.35
C GLU A 516 -11.26 -22.08 -15.27
N ARG A 517 -11.28 -22.91 -16.32
CA ARG A 517 -10.70 -24.26 -16.26
C ARG A 517 -9.31 -24.36 -16.86
N HIS A 518 -8.91 -23.39 -17.68
CA HIS A 518 -7.60 -23.42 -18.32
C HIS A 518 -6.55 -22.86 -17.36
N GLY A 519 -5.55 -23.68 -16.97
CA GLY A 519 -4.57 -23.31 -15.94
C GLY A 519 -3.80 -22.00 -16.19
N ALA A 520 -3.65 -21.57 -17.44
CA ALA A 520 -3.06 -20.26 -17.75
C ALA A 520 -3.86 -19.06 -17.20
N TRP A 521 -5.17 -19.22 -16.99
CA TRP A 521 -6.09 -18.18 -16.53
C TRP A 521 -6.38 -18.24 -15.02
N GLU A 522 -5.74 -19.18 -14.31
CA GLU A 522 -5.93 -19.36 -12.89
C GLU A 522 -5.48 -18.13 -12.08
N ASN A 523 -6.40 -17.63 -11.24
CA ASN A 523 -6.20 -16.44 -10.40
C ASN A 523 -5.79 -15.19 -11.20
N VAL A 524 -6.23 -15.06 -12.46
CA VAL A 524 -5.98 -13.86 -13.28
C VAL A 524 -6.99 -12.75 -12.99
N TRP A 525 -8.24 -13.09 -12.73
CA TRP A 525 -9.34 -12.15 -12.52
C TRP A 525 -9.90 -12.29 -11.10
N ALA A 526 -10.22 -11.18 -10.46
CA ALA A 526 -10.90 -11.15 -9.17
C ALA A 526 -11.88 -9.97 -9.11
N TYR A 527 -12.93 -10.09 -8.31
CA TYR A 527 -13.84 -8.98 -8.01
C TYR A 527 -13.47 -8.36 -6.66
N ASP A 528 -13.13 -7.07 -6.66
CA ASP A 528 -12.92 -6.31 -5.44
C ASP A 528 -14.27 -5.81 -4.91
N GLU A 529 -14.75 -6.39 -3.82
CA GLU A 529 -16.03 -6.04 -3.20
C GLU A 529 -16.02 -4.71 -2.44
N PHE A 530 -14.83 -4.16 -2.15
CA PHE A 530 -14.67 -2.89 -1.47
C PHE A 530 -14.69 -1.71 -2.46
N ASN A 531 -13.97 -1.86 -3.58
CA ASN A 531 -13.98 -0.89 -4.68
C ASN A 531 -15.17 -1.08 -5.64
N GLY A 532 -15.75 -2.28 -5.68
CA GLY A 532 -16.79 -2.66 -6.63
C GLY A 532 -16.31 -2.75 -8.07
N LEU A 533 -15.05 -3.16 -8.26
CA LEU A 533 -14.33 -3.21 -9.54
C LEU A 533 -13.78 -4.61 -9.83
N VAL A 534 -13.71 -4.96 -11.11
CA VAL A 534 -12.98 -6.17 -11.54
C VAL A 534 -11.49 -5.85 -11.62
N MET A 535 -10.70 -6.68 -10.96
CA MET A 535 -9.27 -6.56 -10.82
C MET A 535 -8.57 -7.61 -11.69
N LEU A 536 -7.50 -7.18 -12.35
CA LEU A 536 -6.52 -8.04 -12.98
C LEU A 536 -5.41 -8.32 -11.96
N MET A 537 -5.32 -9.57 -11.51
CA MET A 537 -4.41 -10.03 -10.46
C MET A 537 -3.08 -10.56 -11.01
N ARG A 538 -3.08 -11.05 -12.26
CA ARG A 538 -1.90 -11.52 -12.98
C ARG A 538 -1.93 -11.02 -14.43
N PRO A 539 -0.79 -10.91 -15.14
CA PRO A 539 -0.79 -10.54 -16.55
C PRO A 539 -1.65 -11.47 -17.39
N VAL A 540 -2.33 -10.91 -18.39
CA VAL A 540 -3.04 -11.71 -19.41
C VAL A 540 -2.06 -12.69 -20.05
N PRO A 541 -2.39 -13.99 -20.15
CA PRO A 541 -1.50 -14.99 -20.72
C PRO A 541 -1.00 -14.62 -22.11
N GLY A 542 0.30 -14.80 -22.35
CA GLY A 542 0.93 -14.50 -23.65
C GLY A 542 1.15 -13.01 -23.94
N THR A 543 0.97 -12.12 -22.96
CA THR A 543 1.35 -10.71 -23.06
C THR A 543 2.79 -10.47 -22.55
N PRO A 544 3.54 -9.55 -23.18
CA PRO A 544 4.91 -9.22 -22.79
C PRO A 544 4.92 -8.28 -21.58
N VAL A 545 4.43 -8.74 -20.44
CA VAL A 545 4.57 -8.04 -19.16
C VAL A 545 5.50 -8.87 -18.27
N PRO A 546 6.64 -8.33 -17.83
CA PRO A 546 7.47 -9.02 -16.85
C PRO A 546 6.63 -9.29 -15.59
N ARG A 547 6.29 -10.57 -15.32
CA ARG A 547 5.51 -11.01 -14.14
C ARG A 547 5.98 -10.36 -12.81
N PRO A 548 7.29 -10.11 -12.56
CA PRO A 548 7.76 -9.45 -11.34
C PRO A 548 7.37 -7.97 -11.19
N ARG A 549 6.95 -7.30 -12.26
CA ARG A 549 6.56 -5.87 -12.26
C ARG A 549 5.06 -5.64 -12.34
N PHE A 550 4.28 -6.71 -12.52
CA PHE A 550 2.84 -6.60 -12.54
C PHE A 550 2.32 -6.40 -11.11
N LYS A 551 1.60 -5.30 -10.90
CA LYS A 551 0.84 -5.08 -9.67
C LYS A 551 -0.64 -5.31 -9.95
N PRO A 552 -1.38 -5.98 -9.05
CA PRO A 552 -2.83 -6.06 -9.14
C PRO A 552 -3.43 -4.67 -9.34
N ARG A 553 -4.36 -4.54 -10.29
CA ARG A 553 -4.97 -3.27 -10.67
C ARG A 553 -6.34 -3.49 -11.29
N PRO A 554 -7.20 -2.45 -11.37
CA PRO A 554 -8.40 -2.53 -12.19
C PRO A 554 -8.06 -2.94 -13.63
N PHE A 555 -8.87 -3.84 -14.19
CA PHE A 555 -8.70 -4.21 -15.59
C PHE A 555 -9.09 -3.06 -16.53
N ARG A 556 -8.52 -3.06 -17.72
CA ARG A 556 -8.69 -2.01 -18.73
C ARG A 556 -9.15 -2.64 -20.04
N ASP A 557 -9.71 -1.83 -20.93
CA ASP A 557 -10.15 -2.27 -22.27
C ASP A 557 -9.04 -2.95 -23.09
N CYS A 558 -7.78 -2.56 -22.89
CA CYS A 558 -6.65 -3.22 -23.54
C CYS A 558 -6.44 -4.65 -23.05
N ASP A 559 -6.71 -4.95 -21.77
CA ASP A 559 -6.59 -6.30 -21.22
C ASP A 559 -7.64 -7.23 -21.82
N VAL A 560 -8.84 -6.69 -22.11
CA VAL A 560 -9.90 -7.42 -22.83
C VAL A 560 -9.49 -7.70 -24.27
N ALA A 561 -8.85 -6.73 -24.93
CA ALA A 561 -8.29 -6.94 -26.28
C ALA A 561 -7.17 -8.00 -26.28
N ASP A 562 -6.30 -8.00 -25.26
CA ASP A 562 -5.26 -9.00 -25.10
C ASP A 562 -5.83 -10.40 -24.83
N ALA A 563 -6.89 -10.49 -24.02
CA ALA A 563 -7.61 -11.73 -23.79
C ALA A 563 -8.21 -12.26 -25.10
N VAL A 564 -8.86 -11.39 -25.90
CA VAL A 564 -9.35 -11.75 -27.24
C VAL A 564 -8.21 -12.26 -28.13
N CYS A 565 -7.05 -11.58 -28.14
CA CYS A 565 -5.87 -12.04 -28.89
C CYS A 565 -5.40 -13.43 -28.44
N TRP A 566 -5.44 -13.73 -27.15
CA TRP A 566 -5.13 -15.06 -26.64
C TRP A 566 -6.13 -16.10 -27.16
N PHE A 567 -7.42 -15.83 -27.11
CA PHE A 567 -8.45 -16.75 -27.61
C PHE A 567 -8.36 -16.98 -29.13
N ASN A 568 -8.05 -15.92 -29.91
CA ASN A 568 -7.81 -16.02 -31.34
C ASN A 568 -6.65 -16.98 -31.67
N ARG A 569 -5.59 -16.97 -30.87
CA ARG A 569 -4.44 -17.88 -31.02
C ARG A 569 -4.75 -19.32 -30.55
N ASN A 570 -5.78 -19.50 -29.73
CA ASN A 570 -6.13 -20.77 -29.09
C ASN A 570 -7.47 -21.35 -29.59
N GLY A 571 -7.81 -21.13 -30.87
CA GLY A 571 -8.90 -21.84 -31.54
C GLY A 571 -10.23 -21.10 -31.65
N PHE A 572 -10.31 -19.84 -31.20
CA PHE A 572 -11.51 -19.00 -31.32
C PHE A 572 -11.21 -17.72 -32.13
N PRO A 573 -11.00 -17.81 -33.47
CA PRO A 573 -10.61 -16.65 -34.29
C PRO A 573 -11.69 -15.56 -34.39
N ASP A 574 -12.95 -15.92 -34.13
CA ASP A 574 -14.10 -15.00 -34.18
C ASP A 574 -14.39 -14.34 -32.82
N ALA A 575 -13.43 -14.35 -31.88
CA ALA A 575 -13.64 -13.82 -30.55
C ALA A 575 -13.86 -12.29 -30.56
N THR A 576 -14.87 -11.85 -29.82
CA THR A 576 -15.31 -10.45 -29.76
C THR A 576 -15.13 -9.86 -28.36
N LYS A 577 -14.87 -8.55 -28.31
CA LYS A 577 -14.65 -7.85 -27.03
C LYS A 577 -15.87 -7.88 -26.10
N THR A 578 -17.07 -7.75 -26.62
CA THR A 578 -18.31 -7.72 -25.81
C THR A 578 -18.52 -9.05 -25.07
N THR A 579 -18.46 -10.18 -25.79
CA THR A 579 -18.60 -11.50 -25.18
C THR A 579 -17.47 -11.81 -24.22
N MET A 580 -16.26 -11.35 -24.51
CA MET A 580 -15.11 -11.49 -23.60
C MET A 580 -15.31 -10.69 -22.32
N TRP A 581 -15.81 -9.45 -22.43
CA TRP A 581 -16.09 -8.59 -21.28
C TRP A 581 -17.08 -9.26 -20.33
N ASP A 582 -18.21 -9.75 -20.85
CA ASP A 582 -19.25 -10.42 -20.07
C ASP A 582 -18.69 -11.68 -19.37
N ALA A 583 -17.87 -12.47 -20.07
CA ALA A 583 -17.22 -13.64 -19.51
C ALA A 583 -16.22 -13.28 -18.40
N ILE A 584 -15.37 -12.26 -18.59
CA ILE A 584 -14.41 -11.81 -17.57
C ILE A 584 -15.13 -11.35 -16.31
N VAL A 585 -16.19 -10.55 -16.45
CA VAL A 585 -16.98 -10.08 -15.29
C VAL A 585 -17.52 -11.29 -14.54
N GLN A 586 -18.13 -12.24 -15.22
CA GLN A 586 -18.72 -13.43 -14.60
C GLN A 586 -17.67 -14.29 -13.87
N VAL A 587 -16.49 -14.49 -14.46
CA VAL A 587 -15.40 -15.23 -13.82
C VAL A 587 -14.83 -14.47 -12.63
N ALA A 588 -14.70 -13.15 -12.71
CA ALA A 588 -14.22 -12.35 -11.58
C ALA A 588 -15.11 -12.50 -10.33
N TRP A 589 -16.42 -12.64 -10.49
CA TRP A 589 -17.35 -12.89 -9.38
C TRP A 589 -17.14 -14.25 -8.67
N THR A 590 -16.42 -15.19 -9.29
CA THR A 590 -16.06 -16.46 -8.64
C THR A 590 -14.90 -16.32 -7.66
N SER A 591 -14.14 -15.23 -7.75
CA SER A 591 -12.97 -14.93 -6.93
C SER A 591 -13.10 -13.53 -6.32
N ILE A 592 -13.69 -13.43 -5.13
CA ILE A 592 -13.93 -12.16 -4.45
C ILE A 592 -12.77 -11.81 -3.53
N ILE A 593 -12.30 -10.55 -3.59
CA ILE A 593 -11.27 -10.01 -2.71
C ILE A 593 -11.79 -8.79 -1.96
N SER A 594 -11.29 -8.60 -0.74
CA SER A 594 -11.67 -7.49 0.13
C SER A 594 -10.42 -6.87 0.75
N PRO A 595 -9.82 -5.83 0.15
CA PRO A 595 -8.50 -5.30 0.55
C PRO A 595 -8.40 -4.90 2.02
N VAL A 596 -9.36 -4.12 2.54
CA VAL A 596 -9.37 -3.66 3.93
C VAL A 596 -9.59 -4.82 4.89
N ARG A 597 -10.50 -5.74 4.58
CA ARG A 597 -10.75 -6.93 5.39
C ARG A 597 -9.52 -7.83 5.45
N HIS A 598 -8.89 -8.12 4.32
CA HIS A 598 -7.66 -8.92 4.26
C HIS A 598 -6.51 -8.25 5.00
N TYR A 599 -6.39 -6.92 4.92
CA TYR A 599 -5.43 -6.16 5.73
C TYR A 599 -5.69 -6.39 7.22
N LEU A 600 -6.93 -6.15 7.71
CA LEU A 600 -7.29 -6.32 9.11
C LEU A 600 -7.13 -7.77 9.61
N GLU A 601 -7.49 -8.76 8.80
CA GLU A 601 -7.37 -10.17 9.13
C GLU A 601 -5.92 -10.66 9.18
N GLY A 602 -5.01 -10.00 8.45
CA GLY A 602 -3.58 -10.30 8.44
C GLY A 602 -2.77 -9.67 9.58
N LEU A 603 -3.36 -8.77 10.36
CA LEU A 603 -2.69 -8.10 11.48
C LEU A 603 -2.61 -9.02 12.72
N VAL A 604 -1.47 -8.96 13.42
CA VAL A 604 -1.25 -9.67 14.68
C VAL A 604 -1.00 -8.65 15.79
N TRP A 605 -1.84 -8.69 16.83
CA TRP A 605 -1.73 -7.80 17.97
C TRP A 605 -0.64 -8.29 18.93
N ASP A 606 0.20 -7.38 19.39
CA ASP A 606 1.30 -7.65 20.33
C ASP A 606 0.87 -7.72 21.80
N GLY A 607 -0.42 -7.57 22.10
CA GLY A 607 -0.97 -7.62 23.46
C GLY A 607 -0.83 -6.34 24.27
N THR A 608 -0.20 -5.29 23.73
CA THR A 608 -0.04 -4.00 24.42
C THR A 608 -1.23 -3.08 24.13
N PRO A 609 -1.95 -2.58 25.15
CA PRO A 609 -3.10 -1.71 24.94
C PRO A 609 -2.67 -0.28 24.56
N ARG A 610 -3.07 0.17 23.36
CA ARG A 610 -2.75 1.47 22.75
C ARG A 610 -4.00 2.27 22.35
N ILE A 611 -5.08 1.63 21.91
CA ILE A 611 -6.27 2.33 21.42
C ILE A 611 -7.03 3.11 22.52
N GLY A 612 -6.73 2.90 23.80
CA GLY A 612 -7.26 3.74 24.87
C GLY A 612 -6.59 5.13 24.94
N GLY A 613 -5.32 5.22 24.52
CA GLY A 613 -4.50 6.43 24.63
C GLY A 613 -4.21 7.13 23.30
N TRP A 614 -4.54 6.53 22.16
CA TRP A 614 -4.07 7.03 20.86
C TRP A 614 -4.48 8.47 20.54
N LEU A 615 -5.67 8.93 20.93
CA LEU A 615 -6.08 10.33 20.74
C LEU A 615 -5.20 11.28 21.55
N THR A 616 -4.79 10.89 22.75
CA THR A 616 -3.88 11.68 23.59
C THR A 616 -2.44 11.59 23.08
N THR A 617 -1.93 10.38 22.84
CA THR A 617 -0.55 10.15 22.43
C THR A 617 -0.25 10.66 21.02
N CYS A 618 -1.18 10.47 20.08
CA CYS A 618 -0.97 10.80 18.66
C CYS A 618 -1.53 12.16 18.27
N LEU A 619 -2.65 12.60 18.86
CA LEU A 619 -3.31 13.86 18.48
C LEU A 619 -3.17 14.96 19.55
N GLY A 620 -2.50 14.68 20.67
CA GLY A 620 -2.34 15.65 21.76
C GLY A 620 -3.66 16.05 22.41
N ALA A 621 -4.68 15.19 22.36
CA ALA A 621 -5.97 15.44 23.00
C ALA A 621 -5.88 15.28 24.53
N ASP A 622 -6.68 16.06 25.27
CA ASP A 622 -6.67 16.01 26.73
C ASP A 622 -6.99 14.60 27.24
N PRO A 623 -6.15 14.04 28.14
CA PRO A 623 -6.38 12.72 28.69
C PRO A 623 -7.64 12.74 29.54
N SER A 624 -8.69 12.07 29.06
CA SER A 624 -9.92 11.87 29.82
C SER A 624 -10.53 10.51 29.50
N PRO A 625 -11.27 9.89 30.44
CA PRO A 625 -11.99 8.65 30.17
C PRO A 625 -12.93 8.75 28.96
N LEU A 626 -13.54 9.93 28.78
CA LEU A 626 -14.40 10.20 27.63
C LEU A 626 -13.63 10.23 26.31
N THR A 627 -12.48 10.92 26.28
CA THR A 627 -11.60 10.96 25.10
C THR A 627 -11.17 9.54 24.72
N ALA A 628 -10.72 8.74 25.69
CA ALA A 628 -10.33 7.34 25.47
C ALA A 628 -11.49 6.50 24.90
N ALA A 629 -12.68 6.62 25.49
CA ALA A 629 -13.87 5.90 25.04
C ALA A 629 -14.28 6.27 23.61
N MET A 630 -14.27 7.56 23.26
CA MET A 630 -14.57 8.04 21.89
C MET A 630 -13.57 7.48 20.87
N GLY A 631 -12.27 7.56 21.17
CA GLY A 631 -11.23 7.08 20.28
C GLY A 631 -11.28 5.57 20.07
N GLN A 632 -11.48 4.81 21.14
CA GLN A 632 -11.62 3.35 21.09
C GLN A 632 -12.87 2.96 20.30
N ALA A 633 -14.04 3.48 20.66
CA ALA A 633 -15.30 3.14 20.01
C ALA A 633 -15.27 3.45 18.51
N TRP A 634 -14.65 4.56 18.12
CA TRP A 634 -14.54 4.95 16.72
C TRP A 634 -13.67 3.98 15.90
N LEU A 635 -12.50 3.57 16.41
CA LEU A 635 -11.64 2.57 15.76
C LEU A 635 -12.36 1.21 15.63
N ILE A 636 -13.01 0.74 16.70
CA ILE A 636 -13.77 -0.52 16.67
C ILE A 636 -14.92 -0.41 15.66
N SER A 637 -15.59 0.74 15.54
CA SER A 637 -16.65 0.96 14.55
C SER A 637 -16.13 0.88 13.11
N ALA A 638 -14.91 1.35 12.86
CA ALA A 638 -14.26 1.26 11.56
C ALA A 638 -13.94 -0.19 11.17
N VAL A 639 -13.44 -0.96 12.14
CA VAL A 639 -13.23 -2.41 11.97
C VAL A 639 -14.56 -3.13 11.74
N ALA A 640 -15.59 -2.82 12.52
CA ALA A 640 -16.93 -3.38 12.37
C ALA A 640 -17.49 -3.11 10.96
N ARG A 641 -17.31 -1.90 10.42
CA ARG A 641 -17.73 -1.57 9.04
C ARG A 641 -17.00 -2.36 7.96
N ALA A 642 -15.75 -2.74 8.20
CA ALA A 642 -14.95 -3.53 7.26
C ALA A 642 -15.27 -5.03 7.33
N LEU A 643 -15.45 -5.59 8.53
CA LEU A 643 -15.69 -7.02 8.76
C LEU A 643 -17.18 -7.42 8.70
N GLU A 644 -18.07 -6.50 9.07
CA GLU A 644 -19.52 -6.64 9.02
C GLU A 644 -20.14 -5.45 8.24
N PRO A 645 -20.04 -5.47 6.89
CA PRO A 645 -20.58 -4.42 6.03
C PRO A 645 -22.06 -4.16 6.33
N GLY A 646 -22.41 -2.89 6.50
CA GLY A 646 -23.78 -2.46 6.79
C GLY A 646 -24.19 -2.48 8.26
N CYS A 647 -23.28 -2.80 9.17
CA CYS A 647 -23.51 -2.62 10.62
C CYS A 647 -23.87 -1.17 10.97
N LYS A 648 -24.46 -0.94 12.15
CA LYS A 648 -24.82 0.41 12.60
C LYS A 648 -23.58 1.13 13.14
N ALA A 649 -23.10 2.12 12.41
CA ALA A 649 -22.12 3.09 12.89
C ALA A 649 -22.56 4.48 12.38
N ASP A 650 -23.26 5.23 13.24
CA ASP A 650 -23.88 6.52 12.91
C ASP A 650 -23.26 7.71 13.65
N CYS A 651 -22.11 7.48 14.29
CA CYS A 651 -21.32 8.50 14.98
C CYS A 651 -20.04 8.82 14.19
N ALA A 652 -19.62 10.08 14.25
CA ALA A 652 -18.41 10.60 13.62
C ALA A 652 -17.51 11.24 14.68
N LEU A 653 -16.21 10.94 14.63
CA LEU A 653 -15.20 11.59 15.45
C LEU A 653 -14.91 12.99 14.89
N VAL A 654 -14.96 14.05 15.69
CA VAL A 654 -14.71 15.42 15.23
C VAL A 654 -13.45 15.97 15.89
N LEU A 655 -12.41 16.22 15.09
CA LEU A 655 -11.14 16.77 15.55
C LEU A 655 -11.17 18.30 15.50
N GLU A 656 -11.06 18.93 16.68
CA GLU A 656 -11.12 20.37 16.87
C GLU A 656 -9.73 20.92 17.18
N GLY A 657 -9.19 21.81 16.36
CA GLY A 657 -7.88 22.39 16.62
C GLY A 657 -7.49 23.43 15.57
N PRO A 658 -6.37 24.16 15.72
CA PRO A 658 -6.00 25.22 14.80
C PRO A 658 -5.87 24.74 13.34
N GLN A 659 -6.08 25.67 12.41
CA GLN A 659 -5.84 25.42 10.98
C GLN A 659 -4.37 25.02 10.76
N GLY A 660 -4.13 24.10 9.82
CA GLY A 660 -2.77 23.59 9.57
C GLY A 660 -2.25 22.63 10.65
N GLY A 661 -3.04 22.29 11.67
CA GLY A 661 -2.63 21.36 12.74
C GLY A 661 -2.45 19.89 12.33
N GLY A 662 -2.57 19.54 11.04
CA GLY A 662 -2.36 18.17 10.54
C GLY A 662 -3.52 17.19 10.76
N LYS A 663 -4.74 17.67 11.05
CA LYS A 663 -5.92 16.83 11.38
C LYS A 663 -6.31 15.88 10.23
N SER A 664 -6.46 16.41 9.02
CA SER A 664 -6.76 15.62 7.82
C SER A 664 -5.64 14.62 7.52
N SER A 665 -4.39 15.05 7.66
CA SER A 665 -3.20 14.19 7.49
C SER A 665 -3.12 13.06 8.52
N ALA A 666 -3.62 13.27 9.74
CA ALA A 666 -3.69 12.21 10.77
C ALA A 666 -4.68 11.11 10.38
N LEU A 667 -5.86 11.49 9.89
CA LEU A 667 -6.87 10.55 9.38
C LEU A 667 -6.36 9.80 8.15
N ALA A 668 -5.69 10.52 7.23
CA ALA A 668 -5.04 9.93 6.07
C ALA A 668 -3.93 8.93 6.46
N ALA A 669 -3.11 9.26 7.46
CA ALA A 669 -2.05 8.37 7.95
C ALA A 669 -2.63 7.09 8.59
N LEU A 670 -3.80 7.19 9.24
CA LEU A 670 -4.47 6.07 9.89
C LEU A 670 -5.12 5.10 8.90
N ALA A 671 -5.80 5.60 7.86
CA ALA A 671 -6.41 4.78 6.81
C ALA A 671 -5.41 4.32 5.73
N GLY A 672 -4.37 5.10 5.46
CA GLY A 672 -3.59 5.02 4.22
C GLY A 672 -4.23 5.84 3.09
N GLU A 673 -3.39 6.32 2.17
CA GLU A 673 -3.81 7.22 1.07
C GLU A 673 -4.88 6.60 0.15
N ASP A 674 -4.83 5.28 -0.05
CA ASP A 674 -5.75 4.58 -0.95
C ASP A 674 -7.19 4.53 -0.39
N TRP A 675 -7.34 4.41 0.93
CA TRP A 675 -8.63 4.19 1.61
C TRP A 675 -9.18 5.45 2.30
N PHE A 676 -8.47 6.56 2.22
CA PHE A 676 -8.90 7.86 2.73
C PHE A 676 -9.55 8.72 1.62
N HIS A 677 -10.51 9.56 2.01
CA HIS A 677 -11.07 10.60 1.14
C HIS A 677 -11.26 11.89 1.95
N ASP A 678 -10.69 12.98 1.46
CA ASP A 678 -10.61 14.31 2.10
C ASP A 678 -11.80 15.24 1.77
N GLY A 679 -12.97 14.67 1.49
CA GLY A 679 -14.08 15.44 0.96
C GLY A 679 -15.40 14.71 1.00
N LEU A 680 -16.44 15.44 1.35
CA LEU A 680 -17.80 14.94 1.29
C LEU A 680 -18.34 15.18 -0.13
N PRO A 681 -18.70 14.13 -0.88
CA PRO A 681 -19.43 14.33 -2.11
C PRO A 681 -20.79 14.98 -1.78
N ASP A 682 -21.35 15.75 -2.73
CA ASP A 682 -22.63 16.45 -2.52
C ASP A 682 -23.68 15.47 -1.97
N LEU A 683 -24.02 15.62 -0.68
CA LEU A 683 -24.90 14.70 0.05
C LEU A 683 -26.32 14.63 -0.51
N HIS A 684 -26.70 15.65 -1.29
CA HIS A 684 -27.98 15.72 -1.99
C HIS A 684 -27.92 15.09 -3.38
N SER A 685 -26.72 14.82 -3.89
CA SER A 685 -26.51 14.16 -5.18
C SER A 685 -26.64 12.64 -5.07
N LYS A 686 -27.14 12.04 -6.14
CA LYS A 686 -27.17 10.58 -6.32
C LYS A 686 -25.76 9.98 -6.45
N ASP A 687 -24.77 10.82 -6.76
CA ASP A 687 -23.37 10.43 -6.92
C ASP A 687 -22.61 10.36 -5.59
N ALA A 688 -23.22 10.80 -4.48
CA ALA A 688 -22.61 10.70 -3.15
C ALA A 688 -22.23 9.25 -2.81
N ALA A 689 -23.12 8.31 -3.11
CA ALA A 689 -22.90 6.89 -2.90
C ALA A 689 -21.75 6.32 -3.75
N LEU A 690 -21.55 6.84 -4.98
CA LEU A 690 -20.44 6.45 -5.85
C LEU A 690 -19.10 6.90 -5.26
N GLY A 691 -19.03 8.09 -4.66
CA GLY A 691 -17.83 8.63 -4.04
C GLY A 691 -17.37 7.87 -2.78
N LEU A 692 -18.25 7.07 -2.14
CA LEU A 692 -17.88 6.27 -0.97
C LEU A 692 -17.21 4.94 -1.34
N ARG A 693 -17.37 4.46 -2.58
CA ARG A 693 -16.80 3.18 -3.00
C ARG A 693 -15.27 3.21 -2.91
N GLY A 694 -14.70 2.14 -2.36
CA GLY A 694 -13.25 2.04 -2.18
C GLY A 694 -12.68 2.92 -1.06
N LYS A 695 -13.53 3.57 -0.24
CA LYS A 695 -13.10 4.46 0.85
C LYS A 695 -13.54 3.90 2.20
N TRP A 696 -12.63 3.93 3.17
CA TRP A 696 -12.85 3.39 4.52
C TRP A 696 -13.06 4.50 5.54
N ILE A 697 -12.20 5.53 5.50
CA ILE A 697 -12.33 6.72 6.34
C ILE A 697 -12.61 7.91 5.45
N ILE A 698 -13.74 8.57 5.71
CA ILE A 698 -14.19 9.73 4.94
C ILE A 698 -14.15 10.94 5.85
N GLU A 699 -13.37 11.94 5.44
CA GLU A 699 -13.32 13.22 6.12
C GLU A 699 -14.54 14.08 5.77
N LEU A 700 -15.10 14.73 6.79
CA LEU A 700 -16.07 15.81 6.67
C LEU A 700 -15.31 17.13 6.89
N PRO A 701 -14.73 17.73 5.83
CA PRO A 701 -13.99 18.98 5.98
C PRO A 701 -14.94 20.12 6.36
N GLU A 702 -14.45 21.02 7.22
CA GLU A 702 -15.10 22.29 7.55
C GLU A 702 -16.57 22.14 8.00
N LEU A 703 -16.82 21.26 8.98
CA LEU A 703 -18.13 21.11 9.63
C LEU A 703 -18.78 22.45 10.04
N SER A 704 -17.98 23.50 10.29
CA SER A 704 -18.42 24.85 10.65
C SER A 704 -19.08 25.67 9.54
N ALA A 705 -18.91 25.31 8.27
CA ALA A 705 -19.49 26.03 7.14
C ALA A 705 -20.90 25.52 6.76
N MET A 706 -21.36 24.44 7.41
CA MET A 706 -22.60 23.76 7.08
C MET A 706 -23.83 24.51 7.60
N ARG A 707 -24.83 24.69 6.73
CA ARG A 707 -26.13 25.24 7.13
C ARG A 707 -26.89 24.20 7.94
N ARG A 708 -27.89 24.64 8.71
CA ARG A 708 -28.77 23.74 9.50
C ARG A 708 -29.39 22.61 8.66
N THR A 709 -29.75 22.90 7.41
CA THR A 709 -30.26 21.90 6.45
C THR A 709 -29.22 20.83 6.11
N ASP A 710 -27.96 21.23 6.00
CA ASP A 710 -26.83 20.35 5.69
C ASP A 710 -26.53 19.46 6.90
N THR A 711 -26.69 19.97 8.14
CA THR A 711 -26.54 19.18 9.37
C THR A 711 -27.53 18.00 9.43
N GLU A 712 -28.80 18.21 9.08
CA GLU A 712 -29.79 17.14 9.01
C GLU A 712 -29.48 16.13 7.89
N ALA A 713 -28.99 16.62 6.74
CA ALA A 713 -28.55 15.77 5.65
C ALA A 713 -27.35 14.89 6.07
N VAL A 714 -26.35 15.45 6.75
CA VAL A 714 -25.20 14.71 7.30
C VAL A 714 -25.67 13.69 8.33
N LYS A 715 -26.54 14.06 9.27
CA LYS A 715 -27.11 13.14 10.27
C LYS A 715 -27.83 11.95 9.64
N ALA A 716 -28.66 12.22 8.64
CA ALA A 716 -29.34 11.18 7.86
C ALA A 716 -28.32 10.33 7.09
N PHE A 717 -27.28 10.97 6.55
CA PHE A 717 -26.20 10.30 5.84
C PHE A 717 -25.42 9.37 6.75
N LEU A 718 -24.88 9.82 7.89
CA LEU A 718 -24.17 9.00 8.89
C LEU A 718 -24.98 7.77 9.30
N SER A 719 -26.30 7.92 9.42
CA SER A 719 -27.20 6.86 9.89
C SER A 719 -27.44 5.71 8.92
N ARG A 720 -27.09 5.86 7.63
CA ARG A 720 -27.36 4.83 6.60
C ARG A 720 -26.48 3.60 6.82
N THR A 721 -27.09 2.44 6.56
CA THR A 721 -26.44 1.12 6.60
C THR A 721 -26.16 0.58 5.20
N THR A 722 -26.88 1.07 4.19
CA THR A 722 -26.73 0.66 2.80
C THR A 722 -26.77 1.88 1.88
N GLU A 723 -25.98 1.86 0.83
CA GLU A 723 -26.09 2.79 -0.29
C GLU A 723 -26.96 2.21 -1.39
N ARG A 724 -27.71 3.08 -2.06
CA ARG A 724 -28.49 2.74 -3.26
C ARG A 724 -28.13 3.72 -4.36
N PHE A 725 -27.60 3.21 -5.46
CA PHE A 725 -27.21 4.04 -6.59
C PHE A 725 -27.21 3.22 -7.88
N ARG A 726 -27.13 3.91 -9.02
CA ARG A 726 -27.00 3.27 -10.33
C ARG A 726 -25.57 3.47 -10.83
N PRO A 727 -24.77 2.40 -10.98
CA PRO A 727 -23.42 2.53 -11.51
C PRO A 727 -23.43 3.15 -12.91
N PRO A 728 -22.40 3.93 -13.32
CA PRO A 728 -22.24 4.36 -14.70
C PRO A 728 -22.30 3.14 -15.63
N TYR A 729 -23.12 3.23 -16.69
CA TYR A 729 -23.39 2.13 -17.64
C TYR A 729 -24.09 0.89 -17.04
N GLY A 730 -24.48 0.93 -15.77
CA GLY A 730 -25.30 -0.07 -15.11
C GLY A 730 -26.74 -0.06 -15.64
N ARG A 731 -27.29 -1.25 -15.93
CA ARG A 731 -28.67 -1.39 -16.39
C ARG A 731 -29.69 -1.17 -15.26
N GLY A 732 -29.32 -1.44 -14.01
CA GLY A 732 -30.19 -1.30 -12.84
C GLY A 732 -29.52 -0.60 -11.66
N GLU A 733 -30.33 -0.27 -10.66
CA GLU A 733 -29.87 0.21 -9.35
C GLU A 733 -29.24 -0.95 -8.57
N VAL A 734 -28.17 -0.67 -7.84
CA VAL A 734 -27.51 -1.61 -6.93
C VAL A 734 -27.70 -1.12 -5.50
N THR A 735 -27.82 -2.06 -4.57
CA THR A 735 -27.82 -1.78 -3.13
C THR A 735 -26.55 -2.38 -2.53
N GLU A 736 -25.70 -1.55 -1.94
CA GLU A 736 -24.43 -1.97 -1.36
C GLU A 736 -24.38 -1.70 0.13
N PRO A 737 -23.94 -2.65 0.97
CA PRO A 737 -23.76 -2.42 2.40
C PRO A 737 -22.62 -1.43 2.63
N ARG A 738 -22.82 -0.49 3.56
CA ARG A 738 -21.83 0.56 3.83
C ARG A 738 -20.65 0.02 4.63
N ARG A 739 -19.44 0.32 4.14
CA ARG A 739 -18.15 -0.14 4.66
C ARG A 739 -17.25 0.96 5.23
N CYS A 740 -17.70 2.22 5.22
CA CYS A 740 -16.93 3.38 5.68
C CYS A 740 -17.40 3.94 7.03
N VAL A 741 -16.50 4.66 7.69
CA VAL A 741 -16.76 5.52 8.85
C VAL A 741 -16.40 6.97 8.52
N PHE A 742 -16.89 7.89 9.34
CA PHE A 742 -16.72 9.32 9.14
C PHE A 742 -15.90 9.94 10.26
N ALA A 743 -15.08 10.91 9.89
CA ALA A 743 -14.42 11.81 10.83
C ALA A 743 -14.53 13.24 10.32
N GLY A 744 -14.85 14.18 11.21
CA GLY A 744 -14.90 15.60 10.90
C GLY A 744 -13.62 16.30 11.33
N THR A 745 -13.24 17.34 10.59
CA THR A 745 -12.18 18.26 11.00
C THR A 745 -12.73 19.68 11.03
N THR A 746 -12.39 20.42 12.08
CA THR A 746 -12.81 21.83 12.22
C THR A 746 -11.72 22.66 12.88
N ASN A 747 -11.65 23.92 12.44
CA ASN A 747 -10.78 24.93 13.05
C ASN A 747 -11.50 25.80 14.08
N ARG A 748 -12.83 25.67 14.13
CA ARG A 748 -13.72 26.42 15.00
C ARG A 748 -14.29 25.49 16.05
N SER A 749 -14.40 25.96 17.28
CA SER A 749 -15.14 25.28 18.34
C SER A 749 -16.64 25.45 18.18
N ASP A 750 -17.10 26.46 17.43
CA ASP A 750 -18.51 26.83 17.29
C ASP A 750 -19.15 26.35 15.96
N TRP A 751 -19.04 25.06 15.69
CA TRP A 751 -19.30 24.51 14.34
C TRP A 751 -20.67 23.86 14.15
N LEU A 752 -21.40 23.52 15.23
CA LEU A 752 -22.71 22.87 15.11
C LEU A 752 -23.85 23.88 15.34
N ALA A 753 -24.62 24.14 14.27
CA ALA A 753 -25.71 25.13 14.27
C ALA A 753 -27.07 24.60 14.79
N ASP A 754 -27.21 23.30 15.09
CA ASP A 754 -28.50 22.68 15.45
C ASP A 754 -28.48 22.06 16.86
N ASP A 755 -29.55 22.34 17.62
CA ASP A 755 -29.75 21.92 19.03
C ASP A 755 -30.12 20.43 19.17
N THR A 756 -30.54 19.76 18.09
CA THR A 756 -31.16 18.42 18.15
C THR A 756 -30.37 17.36 17.39
N GLY A 757 -29.32 16.80 18.00
CA GLY A 757 -28.64 15.61 17.43
C GLY A 757 -27.13 15.58 17.52
N GLY A 758 -26.54 16.32 18.47
CA GLY A 758 -25.11 16.31 18.75
C GLY A 758 -24.52 14.94 19.12
N ARG A 759 -25.35 13.97 19.52
CA ARG A 759 -24.90 12.61 19.90
C ARG A 759 -24.09 11.88 18.82
N ARG A 760 -24.34 12.20 17.54
CA ARG A 760 -23.67 11.60 16.39
C ARG A 760 -22.30 12.20 16.11
N PHE A 761 -21.89 13.21 16.86
CA PHE A 761 -20.59 13.83 16.72
C PHE A 761 -19.84 13.75 18.05
N TRP A 762 -18.62 13.24 18.01
CA TRP A 762 -17.76 13.09 19.18
C TRP A 762 -16.64 14.13 19.11
N PRO A 763 -16.82 15.31 19.73
CA PRO A 763 -15.85 16.39 19.65
C PRO A 763 -14.63 16.09 20.52
N VAL A 764 -13.47 16.16 19.89
CA VAL A 764 -12.17 15.96 20.52
C VAL A 764 -11.28 17.15 20.19
N PRO A 765 -11.04 18.05 21.16
CA PRO A 765 -9.98 19.03 21.07
C PRO A 765 -8.63 18.34 20.92
N VAL A 766 -7.91 18.68 19.85
CA VAL A 766 -6.59 18.14 19.52
C VAL A 766 -5.53 19.22 19.63
N GLY A 767 -4.37 18.83 20.15
CA GLY A 767 -3.21 19.69 20.32
C GLY A 767 -2.21 19.49 19.19
N GLN A 768 -0.96 19.22 19.57
CA GLN A 768 0.09 18.90 18.61
C GLN A 768 -0.08 17.47 18.10
N ILE A 769 -0.23 17.31 16.79
CA ILE A 769 -0.41 16.01 16.14
C ILE A 769 0.94 15.41 15.76
N ASP A 770 1.20 14.20 16.23
CA ASP A 770 2.36 13.40 15.86
C ASP A 770 1.97 12.34 14.80
N GLN A 771 2.14 12.71 13.52
CA GLN A 771 1.88 11.79 12.40
C GLN A 771 2.85 10.61 12.35
N ALA A 772 4.08 10.77 12.87
CA ALA A 772 5.06 9.69 12.86
C ALA A 772 4.66 8.60 13.85
N ALA A 773 4.15 8.98 15.02
CA ALA A 773 3.56 8.05 15.98
C ALA A 773 2.37 7.28 15.38
N ILE A 774 1.47 7.96 14.65
CA ILE A 774 0.36 7.30 13.95
C ILE A 774 0.89 6.27 12.96
N ARG A 775 1.81 6.64 12.07
CA ARG A 775 2.35 5.73 11.05
C ARG A 775 3.06 4.52 11.66
N ARG A 776 3.82 4.73 12.73
CA ARG A 776 4.53 3.67 13.47
C ARG A 776 3.56 2.69 14.11
N ASP A 777 2.54 3.19 14.80
CA ASP A 777 1.66 2.38 15.63
C ASP A 777 0.39 1.92 14.89
N ARG A 778 0.13 2.41 13.67
CA ARG A 778 -1.08 2.16 12.86
C ARG A 778 -1.50 0.69 12.85
N ASP A 779 -0.58 -0.18 12.48
CA ASP A 779 -0.85 -1.61 12.33
C ASP A 779 -1.19 -2.25 13.68
N GLN A 780 -0.57 -1.78 14.78
CA GLN A 780 -0.89 -2.25 16.14
C GLN A 780 -2.19 -1.65 16.69
N LEU A 781 -2.52 -0.39 16.36
CA LEU A 781 -3.80 0.22 16.70
C LEU A 781 -4.96 -0.55 16.06
N TRP A 782 -4.82 -0.90 14.77
CA TRP A 782 -5.82 -1.71 14.08
C TRP A 782 -5.86 -3.15 14.57
N ALA A 783 -4.71 -3.77 14.85
CA ALA A 783 -4.66 -5.13 15.39
C ALA A 783 -5.39 -5.24 16.74
N GLU A 784 -5.19 -4.27 17.62
CA GLU A 784 -5.90 -4.20 18.89
C GLU A 784 -7.40 -3.98 18.69
N ALA A 785 -7.80 -3.06 17.80
CA ALA A 785 -9.21 -2.82 17.49
C ALA A 785 -9.91 -4.07 16.93
N VAL A 786 -9.23 -4.86 16.09
CA VAL A 786 -9.71 -6.17 15.60
C VAL A 786 -9.86 -7.17 16.73
N SER A 787 -8.87 -7.27 17.61
CA SER A 787 -8.92 -8.15 18.79
C SER A 787 -10.14 -7.84 19.67
N ARG A 788 -10.36 -6.56 19.97
CA ARG A 788 -11.49 -6.11 20.80
C ARG A 788 -12.86 -6.27 20.12
N TYR A 789 -12.94 -6.00 18.82
CA TYR A 789 -14.16 -6.30 18.04
C TYR A 789 -14.51 -7.79 18.10
N ARG A 790 -13.52 -8.67 17.89
CA ARG A 790 -13.71 -10.14 17.99
C ARG A 790 -14.05 -10.60 19.41
N ALA A 791 -13.60 -9.89 20.43
CA ALA A 791 -13.98 -10.11 21.82
C ALA A 791 -15.42 -9.65 22.13
N GLY A 792 -16.12 -9.01 21.18
CA GLY A 792 -17.50 -8.55 21.34
C GLY A 792 -17.65 -7.22 22.05
N GLU A 793 -16.59 -6.40 22.12
CA GLU A 793 -16.68 -5.06 22.69
C GLU A 793 -17.59 -4.15 21.86
N PRO A 794 -18.48 -3.35 22.49
CA PRO A 794 -19.35 -2.43 21.78
C PRO A 794 -18.54 -1.29 21.16
N TRP A 795 -18.92 -0.88 19.95
CA TRP A 795 -18.33 0.28 19.24
C TRP A 795 -19.18 1.55 19.36
N TRP A 796 -20.06 1.59 20.35
CA TRP A 796 -20.82 2.77 20.75
C TRP A 796 -20.48 3.14 22.19
N LEU A 797 -20.67 4.42 22.54
CA LEU A 797 -20.44 4.91 23.88
C LEU A 797 -21.48 4.36 24.86
N SER A 798 -21.08 4.19 26.12
CA SER A 798 -22.04 3.98 27.23
C SER A 798 -22.99 5.18 27.37
N GLU A 799 -24.18 4.98 27.95
CA GLU A 799 -25.15 6.08 28.14
C GLU A 799 -24.58 7.28 28.90
N GLU A 800 -23.68 7.05 29.87
CA GLU A 800 -23.00 8.12 30.60
C GLU A 800 -22.02 8.88 29.69
N ALA A 801 -21.17 8.15 28.95
CA ALA A 801 -20.22 8.76 28.02
C ALA A 801 -20.94 9.48 26.86
N GLU A 802 -22.06 8.97 26.37
CA GLU A 802 -22.89 9.62 25.36
C GLU A 802 -23.50 10.93 25.89
N ARG A 803 -23.98 10.95 27.14
CA ARG A 803 -24.46 12.19 27.79
C ARG A 803 -23.35 13.23 27.92
N GLN A 804 -22.15 12.82 28.33
CA GLN A 804 -21.01 13.72 28.44
C GLN A 804 -20.54 14.24 27.07
N ALA A 805 -20.54 13.38 26.05
CA ALA A 805 -20.26 13.76 24.66
C ALA A 805 -21.27 14.80 24.16
N ALA A 806 -22.55 14.55 24.38
CA ALA A 806 -23.63 15.47 24.01
C ALA A 806 -23.51 16.81 24.73
N ALA A 807 -23.18 16.81 26.02
CA ALA A 807 -22.93 18.03 26.79
C ALA A 807 -21.78 18.86 26.19
N ARG A 808 -20.67 18.21 25.82
CA ARG A 808 -19.56 18.89 25.12
C ARG A 808 -20.01 19.51 23.81
N VAL A 809 -20.83 18.82 23.02
CA VAL A 809 -21.38 19.37 21.77
C VAL A 809 -22.28 20.58 22.04
N CYS A 810 -23.04 20.59 23.13
CA CYS A 810 -23.86 21.74 23.52
C CYS A 810 -23.05 22.99 23.89
N GLU A 811 -21.82 22.83 24.39
CA GLU A 811 -20.90 23.95 24.66
C GLU A 811 -20.33 24.59 23.38
N ARG A 812 -20.47 23.92 22.23
CA ARG A 812 -19.83 24.22 20.94
C ARG A 812 -20.78 24.85 19.92
N HIS A 813 -21.87 25.44 20.42
CA HIS A 813 -22.80 26.18 19.57
C HIS A 813 -22.29 27.60 19.29
N ALA A 814 -22.41 28.05 18.05
CA ALA A 814 -22.18 29.46 17.71
C ALA A 814 -23.24 30.33 18.39
N GLU A 815 -22.80 31.28 19.23
CA GLU A 815 -23.67 32.33 19.75
C GLU A 815 -24.30 33.08 18.58
N ASP A 816 -25.64 33.10 18.54
CA ASP A 816 -26.35 33.89 17.56
C ASP A 816 -26.03 35.39 17.83
N PRO A 817 -25.70 36.21 16.82
CA PRO A 817 -25.49 37.65 17.03
C PRO A 817 -26.67 38.38 17.71
N TRP A 818 -27.85 37.75 17.72
CA TRP A 818 -29.04 38.24 18.40
C TRP A 818 -29.19 37.69 19.82
N ASP A 819 -28.46 36.67 20.26
CA ASP A 819 -28.60 36.03 21.58
C ASP A 819 -28.57 37.08 22.70
N ALA A 820 -27.50 37.87 22.79
CA ALA A 820 -27.37 38.89 23.82
C ALA A 820 -28.49 39.95 23.78
N LYS A 821 -28.92 40.37 22.57
CA LYS A 821 -29.97 41.38 22.39
C LYS A 821 -31.35 40.83 22.73
N VAL A 822 -31.67 39.64 22.22
CA VAL A 822 -32.93 38.93 22.45
C VAL A 822 -33.11 38.63 23.92
N LEU A 823 -32.09 38.11 24.60
CA LEU A 823 -32.17 37.79 26.02
C LEU A 823 -32.28 39.05 26.89
N ARG A 824 -31.57 40.12 26.54
CA ARG A 824 -31.74 41.42 27.19
C ARG A 824 -33.18 41.93 27.02
N TYR A 825 -33.69 41.99 25.78
CA TYR A 825 -35.05 42.49 25.53
C TYR A 825 -36.13 41.59 26.12
N ALA A 826 -35.93 40.27 26.13
CA ALA A 826 -36.85 39.33 26.77
C ALA A 826 -36.94 39.60 28.28
N ARG A 827 -35.80 39.81 28.96
CA ARG A 827 -35.78 40.20 30.38
C ARG A 827 -36.43 41.56 30.60
N GLU A 828 -36.06 42.57 29.82
CA GLU A 828 -36.66 43.92 29.92
C GLU A 828 -38.18 43.91 29.74
N ILE A 829 -38.73 43.08 28.84
CA ILE A 829 -40.18 42.95 28.64
C ILE A 829 -40.83 42.14 29.76
N ALA A 830 -40.17 41.10 30.28
CA ALA A 830 -40.69 40.30 31.38
C ALA A 830 -40.70 41.07 32.71
N ASP A 831 -39.70 41.93 32.92
CA ASP A 831 -39.52 42.75 34.12
C ASP A 831 -40.27 44.10 34.04
N ASP A 832 -40.95 44.38 32.93
CA ASP A 832 -41.75 45.59 32.75
C ASP A 832 -42.94 45.58 33.73
N PHE A 833 -43.10 46.65 34.51
CA PHE A 833 -44.15 46.77 35.53
C PHE A 833 -45.56 46.73 34.94
N GLU A 834 -45.72 47.09 33.66
CA GLU A 834 -46.99 46.98 32.94
C GLU A 834 -47.30 45.54 32.48
N ASN A 835 -46.30 44.65 32.47
CA ASN A 835 -46.43 43.24 32.10
C ASN A 835 -46.66 42.34 33.33
N LEU A 836 -47.87 42.41 33.89
CA LEU A 836 -48.27 41.68 35.09
C LEU A 836 -48.14 40.15 35.00
N GLU A 837 -48.03 39.58 33.79
CA GLU A 837 -47.90 38.14 33.58
C GLU A 837 -46.45 37.65 33.46
N GLY A 838 -45.45 38.55 33.39
CA GLY A 838 -44.03 38.20 33.23
C GLY A 838 -43.72 37.39 31.96
N ALA A 839 -44.65 37.33 31.01
CA ALA A 839 -44.58 36.50 29.82
C ALA A 839 -44.22 37.34 28.59
N VAL A 840 -43.45 36.76 27.68
CA VAL A 840 -42.97 37.44 26.47
C VAL A 840 -43.39 36.70 25.21
N SER A 841 -43.62 37.45 24.13
CA SER A 841 -43.82 36.90 22.79
C SER A 841 -42.63 37.20 21.87
N THR A 842 -42.41 36.34 20.88
CA THR A 842 -41.40 36.57 19.83
C THR A 842 -41.68 37.86 19.04
N GLY A 843 -42.96 38.23 18.90
CA GLY A 843 -43.39 39.46 18.23
C GLY A 843 -42.90 40.73 18.91
N GLN A 844 -43.02 40.81 20.23
CA GLN A 844 -42.56 41.96 21.03
C GLN A 844 -41.03 42.07 21.01
N ILE A 845 -40.32 40.94 21.03
CA ILE A 845 -38.85 40.96 20.96
C ILE A 845 -38.38 41.41 19.58
N MET A 846 -39.02 40.94 18.49
CA MET A 846 -38.72 41.41 17.13
C MET A 846 -39.01 42.90 16.94
N GLU A 847 -40.02 43.43 17.62
CA GLU A 847 -40.30 44.87 17.66
C GLU A 847 -39.18 45.66 18.32
N ARG A 848 -38.69 45.21 19.49
CA ARG A 848 -37.56 45.83 20.18
C ARG A 848 -36.24 45.70 19.41
N LEU A 849 -36.11 44.70 18.55
CA LEU A 849 -35.01 44.56 17.59
C LEU A 849 -35.10 45.55 16.41
N GLY A 850 -36.17 46.34 16.31
CA GLY A 850 -36.36 47.35 15.26
C GLY A 850 -36.94 46.80 13.96
N LEU A 851 -37.49 45.58 13.96
CA LEU A 851 -38.06 44.96 12.77
C LEU A 851 -39.48 45.45 12.52
N SER A 852 -39.72 45.95 11.31
CA SER A 852 -41.05 46.35 10.85
C SER A 852 -41.95 45.13 10.64
N LEU A 853 -43.28 45.31 10.64
CA LEU A 853 -44.24 44.21 10.49
C LEU A 853 -44.00 43.31 9.26
N PRO A 854 -43.64 43.84 8.06
CA PRO A 854 -43.31 43.01 6.90
C PRO A 854 -42.04 42.15 7.08
N GLU A 855 -41.09 42.60 7.90
CA GLU A 855 -39.84 41.90 8.15
C GLU A 855 -39.99 40.77 9.17
N ARG A 856 -41.05 40.80 10.00
CA ARG A 856 -41.36 39.79 11.04
C ARG A 856 -41.87 38.48 10.45
N THR A 857 -41.01 37.79 9.71
CA THR A 857 -41.32 36.50 9.10
C THR A 857 -41.44 35.38 10.14
N LYS A 858 -42.11 34.28 9.76
CA LYS A 858 -42.18 33.05 10.57
C LYS A 858 -40.78 32.50 10.88
N ALA A 859 -39.83 32.64 9.96
CA ALA A 859 -38.45 32.21 10.14
C ALA A 859 -37.74 32.98 11.27
N LEU A 860 -37.91 34.31 11.33
CA LEU A 860 -37.35 35.12 12.42
C LEU A 860 -38.04 34.85 13.76
N SER A 861 -39.36 34.62 13.76
CA SER A 861 -40.07 34.19 14.98
C SER A 861 -39.54 32.86 15.53
N MET A 862 -39.26 31.89 14.64
CA MET A 862 -38.68 30.61 15.03
C MET A 862 -37.24 30.78 15.56
N ARG A 863 -36.45 31.67 14.96
CA ARG A 863 -35.10 32.03 15.43
C ARG A 863 -35.13 32.58 16.85
N VAL A 864 -35.94 33.62 17.11
CA VAL A 864 -36.10 34.22 18.45
C VAL A 864 -36.63 33.21 19.47
N GLY A 865 -37.60 32.37 19.09
CA GLY A 865 -38.12 31.30 19.96
C GLY A 865 -37.06 30.25 20.32
N GLY A 866 -36.17 29.91 19.39
CA GLY A 866 -35.02 29.03 19.65
C GLY A 866 -34.06 29.62 20.68
N ILE A 867 -33.71 30.91 20.52
CA ILE A 867 -32.84 31.64 21.47
C ILE A 867 -33.41 31.62 22.89
N LEU A 868 -34.70 31.92 23.04
CA LEU A 868 -35.39 31.91 24.34
C LEU A 868 -35.35 30.52 24.98
N THR A 869 -35.66 29.48 24.21
CA THR A 869 -35.70 28.10 24.71
C THR A 869 -34.32 27.65 25.19
N ARG A 870 -33.24 28.00 24.46
CA ARG A 870 -31.85 27.72 24.88
C ARG A 870 -31.46 28.40 26.19
N ALA A 871 -31.93 29.63 26.40
CA ALA A 871 -31.69 30.35 27.64
C ALA A 871 -32.61 29.94 28.80
N GLY A 872 -33.34 28.83 28.66
CA GLY A 872 -34.18 28.26 29.72
C GLY A 872 -35.60 28.84 29.80
N TRP A 873 -36.03 29.67 28.84
CA TRP A 873 -37.40 30.18 28.82
C TRP A 873 -38.38 29.08 28.37
N ARG A 874 -39.45 28.88 29.14
CA ARG A 874 -40.43 27.82 28.89
C ARG A 874 -41.57 28.33 28.03
N ARG A 875 -41.89 27.61 26.95
CA ARG A 875 -43.03 27.95 26.08
C ARG A 875 -44.33 27.47 26.74
N ASP A 876 -45.22 28.40 27.07
CA ASP A 876 -46.49 28.16 27.77
C ASP A 876 -47.70 28.48 26.87
N GLY A 877 -47.86 27.69 25.80
CA GLY A 877 -48.98 27.84 24.88
C GLY A 877 -48.98 29.16 24.09
N GLN A 878 -50.12 29.83 24.05
CA GLN A 878 -50.36 31.08 23.32
C GLN A 878 -51.12 32.08 24.17
N PHE A 879 -50.91 33.37 23.93
CA PHE A 879 -51.73 34.41 24.53
C PHE A 879 -53.19 34.26 24.08
N THR A 880 -54.11 34.22 25.03
CA THR A 880 -55.54 33.97 24.77
C THR A 880 -56.37 35.26 24.65
N VAL A 881 -55.85 36.38 25.17
CA VAL A 881 -56.52 37.69 25.25
C VAL A 881 -55.54 38.83 24.93
N GLY A 882 -56.06 40.03 24.63
CA GLY A 882 -55.26 41.23 24.41
C GLY A 882 -54.61 41.35 23.01
N PRO A 883 -53.75 42.36 22.78
CA PRO A 883 -53.14 42.67 21.47
C PRO A 883 -52.19 41.58 20.96
N LEU A 884 -51.77 40.64 21.82
CA LEU A 884 -50.87 39.54 21.48
C LEU A 884 -51.59 38.21 21.21
N ARG A 885 -52.93 38.21 21.20
CA ARG A 885 -53.73 36.99 21.06
C ARG A 885 -53.30 36.11 19.89
N GLY A 886 -53.09 34.82 20.16
CA GLY A 886 -52.62 33.82 19.20
C GLY A 886 -51.10 33.74 19.03
N SER A 887 -50.35 34.66 19.62
CA SER A 887 -48.87 34.62 19.61
C SER A 887 -48.36 33.61 20.63
N ALA A 888 -47.22 32.97 20.33
CA ALA A 888 -46.57 32.05 21.25
C ALA A 888 -46.10 32.77 22.52
N ARG A 889 -46.37 32.17 23.67
CA ARG A 889 -46.06 32.69 25.00
C ARG A 889 -44.83 32.00 25.58
N TYR A 890 -43.87 32.76 26.10
CA TYR A 890 -42.68 32.27 26.76
C TYR A 890 -42.57 32.87 28.18
N LEU A 891 -42.27 32.03 29.16
CA LEU A 891 -42.06 32.40 30.55
C LEU A 891 -40.58 32.36 30.87
N ALA A 892 -40.13 33.32 31.69
CA ALA A 892 -38.75 33.34 32.17
C ALA A 892 -38.43 32.04 32.95
N PRO A 893 -37.16 31.58 32.90
CA PRO A 893 -36.71 30.54 33.83
C PRO A 893 -36.95 31.00 35.27
N GLU A 894 -37.44 30.09 36.12
CA GLU A 894 -37.52 30.35 37.56
C GLU A 894 -36.09 30.56 38.08
N ALA A 895 -35.86 31.65 38.80
CA ALA A 895 -34.55 32.04 39.33
C ALA A 895 -34.05 31.11 40.45
#